data_AF-A5P9C0-F1
#
_entry.id   AF-A5P9C0-F1
#
_cell.length_a   1.000
_cell.length_b   1.000
_cell.length_c   1.000
_cell.angle_alpha   90.00
_cell.angle_beta   90.00
_cell.angle_gamma   90.00
#
_symmetry.space_group_name_H-M   'P 1'
#
loop_
_entity.id
_entity.type
_entity.pdbx_description
1 polymer ?
#
loop_
_entity_poly.entity_id
_entity_poly.type
_entity_poly.pdbx_seq_one_letter_code
_entity_poly.pdbx_strand_id
1 'polypeptide(L)'
;MTDKKITTRQAHAQLRQVERLVSALMRGPNLDAAMVVAIRKSGPSAELLARMNLQNAVIQAPNLLPDPLNKDLHITGKVGGLAKRRRAAVGEWGSGPNHHQRTNLMYPVSRPSRPRGPDGGRSFHMREEIMHTVKQGARSVKQARQDYTLDASKVPISEAMLGGSYLERGLYLFRDTVSVDHNGYRLALTSLGNGNDAVIDGWQLIESTEIRRVGKPIERHLTIDLSKSEDLGFWQAIKKQPKAPDSLIEFLDSGDDSVRFTGDEAMLVECFLRKNGWHNRNSKKRKDVIFHLGRQVITQRRLVFELPTGMPLAAIERITRSLAKEFSDRDLPFVLVVHKPDETNDDRNWHVHLDYHHRPMRRFDPAKYQLDPVPPPKKVTAPDNKEINKGEKAYAKYCLALKALANPDPSWTGKWDSEIEYEYRTPSGRKKKAFPFIQDTHPVFREDGKWLKTLRSKYADIINAELVRENLPDRFDPRSFEDRNIDKIPDAHLNTSKTRCERTGRPTLEGAMNEQCQWNYEVSELRKRHPGGDRPNGDPLAVAGYISAYLELLRMRLRSRSEYVLKFADQETEWDSRPSPTPSSVRRNKRGDYRPEALAPDASAMLNRIDDIWPHIAQGLENLAGRIRSVVPQHQAREATTSSSMTPTAAAKHPCQAGNEDADQANAHAPLVASTKLISDPPLKQEVIAPSKPPQSFDVMLRKMRESRVAFSISQTYEQDKKVLIASVADRDASAIGLPRRIIARLPQERADLMSLLDERANIDAPSTKTQRAAVEPDGSAVSPRVTDIAEASPKVADQDRDREGQPRKHTLPDTTKQQSDTSPSTRPPIEKLEKQPAAPFVFDAKFPDRKSSVKASVANSSPAHNRAELGGAKPRSTPSANPRMRQTQTPIAQASAPKPKPSKSIVSQNPTALTAADRNQMETKPFYLIKQPAGSFLVCSNKAPSSLVSAASDSRYAINFEEWLRRQQSEQQEIAELFTRSRYSDTSETDRAVASGKADPRLTELWKRWENTPLLNNAVSLGMTMRREAEREEVKSAKRERELQRQAVIAQQFGRSI
;
A
#
# COMPACT_ATOMS: atom_id res chain seq x y z
N MET A 1 -12.26 56.59 35.62
CA MET A 1 -13.17 55.63 34.96
C MET A 1 -13.48 54.53 35.95
N THR A 2 -14.75 54.13 36.10
CA THR A 2 -15.14 53.12 37.12
C THR A 2 -14.80 51.71 36.66
N ASP A 3 -14.02 50.99 37.48
CA ASP A 3 -13.52 49.65 37.16
C ASP A 3 -14.64 48.61 37.29
N LYS A 4 -15.47 48.51 36.24
CA LYS A 4 -16.57 47.53 36.17
C LYS A 4 -15.99 46.12 36.15
N LYS A 5 -16.04 45.46 37.31
CA LYS A 5 -15.71 44.03 37.47
C LYS A 5 -16.41 43.21 36.38
N ILE A 6 -15.62 42.59 35.49
CA ILE A 6 -16.13 41.64 34.50
C ILE A 6 -16.69 40.44 35.28
N THR A 7 -17.98 40.20 35.13
CA THR A 7 -18.65 39.04 35.74
C THR A 7 -18.22 37.75 35.05
N THR A 8 -18.23 36.61 35.76
CA THR A 8 -17.92 35.29 35.19
C THR A 8 -18.78 35.00 33.94
N ARG A 9 -20.03 35.49 33.94
CA ARG A 9 -20.96 35.44 32.80
C ARG A 9 -20.47 36.21 31.56
N GLN A 10 -19.85 37.37 31.74
CA GLN A 10 -19.27 38.17 30.65
C GLN A 10 -17.98 37.52 30.10
N ALA A 11 -17.12 37.02 30.98
CA ALA A 11 -15.92 36.27 30.58
C ALA A 11 -16.29 35.01 29.78
N HIS A 12 -17.30 34.26 30.22
CA HIS A 12 -17.81 33.09 29.49
C HIS A 12 -18.47 33.48 28.15
N ALA A 13 -19.18 34.61 28.08
CA ALA A 13 -19.72 35.11 26.82
C ALA A 13 -18.62 35.47 25.80
N GLN A 14 -17.53 36.09 26.25
CA GLN A 14 -16.34 36.35 25.42
C GLN A 14 -15.66 35.05 24.99
N LEU A 15 -15.49 34.08 25.90
CA LEU A 15 -14.99 32.75 25.55
C LEU A 15 -15.86 32.10 24.48
N ARG A 16 -17.19 32.06 24.65
CA ARG A 16 -18.14 31.53 23.66
C ARG A 16 -18.05 32.25 22.32
N GLN A 17 -17.73 33.54 22.30
CA GLN A 17 -17.49 34.29 21.07
C GLN A 17 -16.19 33.85 20.39
N VAL A 18 -15.12 33.62 21.15
CA VAL A 18 -13.85 33.06 20.62
C VAL A 18 -14.05 31.61 20.16
N GLU A 19 -14.72 30.74 20.93
CA GLU A 19 -15.07 29.37 20.51
C GLU A 19 -15.84 29.36 19.18
N ARG A 20 -16.76 30.32 18.97
CA ARG A 20 -17.51 30.48 17.70
C ARG A 20 -16.63 30.99 16.57
N LEU A 21 -15.83 32.04 16.80
CA LEU A 21 -14.93 32.61 15.80
C LEU A 21 -13.91 31.58 15.34
N VAL A 22 -13.32 30.82 16.27
CA VAL A 22 -12.32 29.83 15.92
C VAL A 22 -12.94 28.53 15.43
N SER A 23 -14.15 28.14 15.89
CA SER A 23 -14.95 27.13 15.18
C SER A 23 -15.27 27.54 13.74
N ALA A 24 -15.49 28.82 13.45
CA ALA A 24 -15.72 29.30 12.07
C ALA A 24 -14.44 29.25 11.22
N LEU A 25 -13.30 29.72 11.78
CA LEU A 25 -11.97 29.60 11.16
C LEU A 25 -11.64 28.13 10.83
N MET A 26 -11.80 27.23 11.80
CA MET A 26 -11.43 25.81 11.71
C MET A 26 -12.37 24.97 10.84
N ARG A 27 -13.65 25.36 10.67
CA ARG A 27 -14.62 24.59 9.88
C ARG A 27 -14.62 24.97 8.40
N GLY A 28 -14.38 26.24 8.07
CA GLY A 28 -14.53 26.78 6.71
C GLY A 28 -16.00 26.85 6.25
N PRO A 29 -16.33 27.66 5.23
CA PRO A 29 -15.45 28.20 4.20
C PRO A 29 -15.13 29.70 4.35
N ASN A 30 -13.99 30.11 3.77
CA ASN A 30 -13.65 31.50 3.40
C ASN A 30 -14.09 32.62 4.36
N LEU A 31 -13.36 32.81 5.45
CA LEU A 31 -13.14 34.17 5.94
C LEU A 31 -12.06 34.80 5.04
N ASP A 32 -12.48 35.61 4.07
CA ASP A 32 -11.53 36.45 3.36
C ASP A 32 -11.05 37.61 4.24
N ALA A 33 -10.03 38.35 3.77
CA ALA A 33 -9.48 39.47 4.52
C ALA A 33 -10.54 40.56 4.81
N ALA A 34 -11.55 40.72 3.94
CA ALA A 34 -12.62 41.69 4.13
C ALA A 34 -13.60 41.24 5.24
N MET A 35 -13.92 39.95 5.36
CA MET A 35 -14.74 39.42 6.46
C MET A 35 -14.03 39.53 7.82
N VAL A 36 -12.71 39.26 7.87
CA VAL A 36 -11.92 39.46 9.11
C VAL A 36 -11.90 40.95 9.51
N VAL A 37 -11.74 41.85 8.53
CA VAL A 37 -11.81 43.30 8.74
C VAL A 37 -13.23 43.76 9.14
N ALA A 38 -14.29 43.16 8.61
CA ALA A 38 -15.68 43.45 8.98
C ALA A 38 -15.99 43.02 10.42
N ILE A 39 -15.59 41.80 10.81
CA ILE A 39 -15.69 41.33 12.21
C ILE A 39 -14.96 42.29 13.16
N ARG A 40 -13.79 42.81 12.74
CA ARG A 40 -12.98 43.77 13.49
C ARG A 40 -13.58 45.20 13.55
N LYS A 41 -14.46 45.57 12.61
CA LYS A 41 -15.04 46.93 12.51
C LYS A 41 -16.47 47.06 13.03
N SER A 42 -17.32 46.04 12.95
CA SER A 42 -18.76 46.16 13.23
C SER A 42 -19.40 45.01 14.01
N GLY A 43 -18.66 43.94 14.32
CA GLY A 43 -19.21 42.74 14.96
C GLY A 43 -20.05 41.87 14.01
N PRO A 44 -20.50 40.68 14.45
CA PRO A 44 -21.21 39.75 13.58
C PRO A 44 -22.64 40.23 13.27
N SER A 45 -22.98 40.33 11.98
CA SER A 45 -24.34 40.69 11.56
C SER A 45 -25.36 39.61 11.95
N ALA A 46 -26.63 40.01 12.07
CA ALA A 46 -27.73 39.09 12.37
C ALA A 46 -27.85 37.98 11.31
N GLU A 47 -27.56 38.27 10.04
CA GLU A 47 -27.54 37.30 8.95
C GLU A 47 -26.41 36.27 9.08
N LEU A 48 -25.21 36.71 9.50
CA LEU A 48 -24.07 35.83 9.78
C LEU A 48 -24.40 34.89 10.97
N LEU A 49 -25.00 35.44 12.03
CA LEU A 49 -25.49 34.66 13.17
C LEU A 49 -26.60 33.67 12.76
N ALA A 50 -27.53 34.07 11.88
CA ALA A 50 -28.59 33.20 11.38
C ALA A 50 -28.05 32.02 10.56
N ARG A 51 -27.08 32.26 9.66
CA ARG A 51 -26.39 31.19 8.90
C ARG A 51 -25.65 30.21 9.82
N MET A 52 -24.94 30.71 10.84
CA MET A 52 -24.26 29.86 11.84
C MET A 52 -25.26 29.05 12.69
N ASN A 53 -26.40 29.63 13.05
CA ASN A 53 -27.44 28.95 13.83
C ASN A 53 -28.17 27.87 13.03
N LEU A 54 -28.47 28.11 11.75
CA LEU A 54 -29.11 27.13 10.87
C LEU A 54 -28.23 25.87 10.69
N GLN A 55 -26.91 26.04 10.55
CA GLN A 55 -25.97 24.91 10.52
C GLN A 55 -25.89 24.16 11.85
N ASN A 56 -25.92 24.86 13.00
CA ASN A 56 -25.94 24.20 14.32
C ASN A 56 -27.23 23.39 14.55
N ALA A 57 -28.39 23.89 14.09
CA ALA A 57 -29.67 23.19 14.23
C ALA A 57 -29.72 21.86 13.46
N VAL A 58 -29.14 21.81 12.25
CA VAL A 58 -29.04 20.57 11.44
C VAL A 58 -28.12 19.52 12.09
N ILE A 59 -27.18 19.94 12.93
CA ILE A 59 -26.19 19.05 13.57
C ILE A 59 -26.68 18.47 14.91
N GLN A 60 -27.64 19.10 15.60
CA GLN A 60 -28.09 18.70 16.94
C GLN A 60 -29.28 17.71 17.00
N ALA A 61 -29.76 17.17 15.87
CA ALA A 61 -30.86 16.20 15.87
C ALA A 61 -30.44 14.84 16.53
N PRO A 62 -31.09 14.39 17.62
CA PRO A 62 -30.64 13.22 18.38
C PRO A 62 -31.30 11.89 17.97
N ASN A 63 -30.66 10.78 18.37
CA ASN A 63 -31.17 9.39 18.46
C ASN A 63 -31.32 8.58 17.14
N LEU A 64 -31.14 7.23 17.09
CA LEU A 64 -30.58 6.22 18.01
C LEU A 64 -30.25 4.92 17.23
N LEU A 65 -29.17 4.20 17.59
CA LEU A 65 -29.01 2.72 17.72
C LEU A 65 -27.58 2.21 17.39
N PRO A 66 -27.00 1.32 18.23
CA PRO A 66 -25.72 0.63 17.97
C PRO A 66 -25.89 -0.71 17.23
N ASP A 67 -24.84 -1.18 16.55
CA ASP A 67 -24.74 -2.50 15.89
C ASP A 67 -23.49 -3.23 16.44
N PRO A 68 -23.63 -4.31 17.25
CA PRO A 68 -22.55 -4.83 18.10
C PRO A 68 -21.58 -5.84 17.40
N LEU A 69 -21.48 -5.81 16.08
CA LEU A 69 -20.72 -6.82 15.30
C LEU A 69 -19.79 -6.23 14.23
N ASN A 70 -18.63 -5.70 14.63
CA ASN A 70 -17.47 -5.46 13.74
C ASN A 70 -16.14 -5.27 14.51
N LYS A 71 -15.57 -6.34 15.07
CA LYS A 71 -14.64 -6.26 16.21
C LYS A 71 -13.19 -5.85 15.96
N ASP A 72 -12.77 -5.51 14.73
CA ASP A 72 -11.39 -5.07 14.43
C ASP A 72 -11.28 -3.76 13.62
N LEU A 73 -12.38 -3.05 13.35
CA LEU A 73 -12.36 -1.81 12.55
C LEU A 73 -11.78 -0.57 13.28
N HIS A 74 -11.46 -0.70 14.57
CA HIS A 74 -11.28 0.43 15.49
C HIS A 74 -9.81 0.80 15.80
N ILE A 75 -8.83 0.12 15.20
CA ILE A 75 -7.40 0.34 15.51
C ILE A 75 -6.66 1.15 14.42
N THR A 76 -7.08 1.06 13.16
CA THR A 76 -6.36 1.65 12.00
C THR A 76 -7.22 2.46 11.03
N GLY A 77 -8.52 2.59 11.31
CA GLY A 77 -9.49 3.15 10.37
C GLY A 77 -9.82 2.20 9.22
N LYS A 78 -10.88 2.51 8.45
CA LYS A 78 -11.36 1.62 7.37
C LYS A 78 -10.32 1.42 6.26
N VAL A 79 -9.96 0.16 6.02
CA VAL A 79 -9.34 -0.29 4.76
C VAL A 79 -10.31 -1.24 4.06
N GLY A 80 -10.78 -0.86 2.86
CA GLY A 80 -11.51 -1.77 1.94
C GLY A 80 -12.89 -2.28 2.38
N GLY A 81 -13.92 -1.42 2.40
CA GLY A 81 -15.31 -1.88 2.60
C GLY A 81 -16.39 -0.88 2.17
N LEU A 82 -17.29 -1.30 1.28
CA LEU A 82 -18.40 -0.49 0.74
C LEU A 82 -19.26 0.14 1.85
N ALA A 83 -19.40 1.47 1.82
CA ALA A 83 -20.21 2.20 2.79
C ALA A 83 -21.71 1.85 2.67
N LYS A 84 -22.37 1.56 3.81
CA LYS A 84 -23.83 1.79 3.92
C LYS A 84 -24.07 3.29 3.68
N ARG A 85 -25.09 3.64 2.87
CA ARG A 85 -25.44 5.05 2.54
C ARG A 85 -25.46 5.91 3.81
N ARG A 86 -24.62 6.95 3.86
CA ARG A 86 -24.85 8.07 4.80
C ARG A 86 -26.03 8.90 4.27
N ARG A 87 -26.76 9.52 5.19
CA ARG A 87 -27.87 10.45 4.89
C ARG A 87 -27.31 11.76 4.28
N ALA A 88 -28.22 12.66 3.88
CA ALA A 88 -27.96 13.84 3.07
C ALA A 88 -26.69 14.63 3.42
N ALA A 89 -26.05 15.20 2.38
CA ALA A 89 -24.80 15.94 2.50
C ALA A 89 -24.95 17.21 3.35
N VAL A 90 -23.93 17.50 4.16
CA VAL A 90 -23.69 18.85 4.67
C VAL A 90 -23.14 19.71 3.53
N GLY A 91 -24.04 20.28 2.72
CA GLY A 91 -23.78 21.23 1.64
C GLY A 91 -22.88 20.73 0.50
N GLU A 92 -23.27 20.92 -0.77
CA GLU A 92 -22.30 20.73 -1.86
C GLU A 92 -21.18 21.76 -1.77
N TRP A 93 -19.95 21.29 -1.61
CA TRP A 93 -18.76 22.13 -1.53
C TRP A 93 -18.36 22.62 -2.94
N GLY A 94 -18.85 23.80 -3.32
CA GLY A 94 -18.22 24.62 -4.35
C GLY A 94 -18.27 24.08 -5.78
N SER A 95 -19.38 23.47 -6.20
CA SER A 95 -19.66 23.03 -7.59
C SER A 95 -19.91 24.18 -8.59
N GLY A 96 -19.31 25.36 -8.35
CA GLY A 96 -19.41 26.53 -9.24
C GLY A 96 -18.22 26.60 -10.21
N PRO A 97 -18.42 26.73 -11.54
CA PRO A 97 -17.36 26.60 -12.54
C PRO A 97 -16.24 27.66 -12.49
N ASN A 98 -16.43 28.76 -11.75
CA ASN A 98 -15.49 29.89 -11.70
C ASN A 98 -14.76 30.06 -10.34
N HIS A 99 -14.93 29.15 -9.38
CA HIS A 99 -14.15 29.22 -8.14
C HIS A 99 -12.77 28.60 -8.31
N HIS A 100 -11.77 29.44 -8.63
CA HIS A 100 -10.37 29.10 -8.36
C HIS A 100 -10.25 28.68 -6.90
N GLN A 101 -9.80 27.44 -6.66
CA GLN A 101 -9.65 26.86 -5.33
C GLN A 101 -8.51 27.58 -4.58
N ARG A 102 -8.82 28.68 -3.92
CA ARG A 102 -7.89 29.32 -2.97
C ARG A 102 -7.52 28.30 -1.89
N THR A 103 -6.22 28.12 -1.69
CA THR A 103 -5.65 27.19 -0.70
C THR A 103 -6.08 27.60 0.69
N ASN A 104 -7.00 26.84 1.29
CA ASN A 104 -7.49 27.14 2.64
C ASN A 104 -6.44 26.70 3.67
N LEU A 105 -5.64 27.67 4.14
CA LEU A 105 -4.57 27.48 5.11
C LEU A 105 -5.07 27.25 6.57
N MET A 106 -6.38 27.11 6.81
CA MET A 106 -6.93 27.05 8.17
C MET A 106 -7.04 25.65 8.81
N TYR A 107 -6.85 24.55 8.07
CA TYR A 107 -6.89 23.20 8.68
C TYR A 107 -5.51 22.77 9.17
N PRO A 108 -5.29 22.42 10.45
CA PRO A 108 -4.04 21.81 10.93
C PRO A 108 -3.59 20.61 10.08
N VAL A 109 -2.28 20.52 9.82
CA VAL A 109 -1.66 19.33 9.20
C VAL A 109 -0.61 18.70 10.14
N SER A 110 -0.39 19.28 11.33
CA SER A 110 0.33 18.56 12.40
C SER A 110 -0.34 17.22 12.63
N ARG A 111 0.43 16.13 12.51
CA ARG A 111 0.05 14.87 13.15
C ARG A 111 0.06 15.14 14.65
N PRO A 112 -1.10 15.14 15.31
CA PRO A 112 -1.18 15.51 16.72
C PRO A 112 -0.43 14.48 17.57
N SER A 113 -0.05 14.87 18.79
CA SER A 113 0.49 13.90 19.74
C SER A 113 -0.51 12.76 19.92
N ARG A 114 -0.09 11.53 19.64
CA ARG A 114 -1.00 10.38 19.70
C ARG A 114 -1.52 10.22 21.13
N PRO A 115 -2.83 9.97 21.32
CA PRO A 115 -3.41 9.70 22.63
C PRO A 115 -2.61 8.64 23.39
N ARG A 116 -2.03 9.06 24.52
CA ARG A 116 -1.37 8.17 25.47
C ARG A 116 -2.43 7.59 26.42
N GLY A 117 -2.27 6.33 26.80
CA GLY A 117 -3.06 5.73 27.87
C GLY A 117 -2.65 6.27 29.25
N PRO A 118 -3.39 5.90 30.32
CA PRO A 118 -3.00 6.23 31.70
C PRO A 118 -1.61 5.69 32.09
N ASP A 119 -1.15 4.65 31.40
CA ASP A 119 0.18 4.03 31.52
C ASP A 119 1.27 4.74 30.68
N GLY A 120 0.95 5.86 30.03
CA GLY A 120 1.86 6.58 29.13
C GLY A 120 2.04 5.94 27.75
N GLY A 121 1.44 4.76 27.51
CA GLY A 121 1.56 4.01 26.26
C GLY A 121 0.87 4.71 25.09
N ARG A 122 1.56 4.86 23.96
CA ARG A 122 0.99 5.40 22.71
C ARG A 122 0.63 4.28 21.74
N SER A 123 -0.42 4.50 20.94
CA SER A 123 -0.72 3.58 19.84
C SER A 123 0.34 3.71 18.73
N PHE A 124 0.66 2.58 18.09
CA PHE A 124 1.56 2.50 16.93
C PHE A 124 0.82 2.00 15.68
N HIS A 125 1.30 2.39 14.49
CA HIS A 125 0.77 1.92 13.23
C HIS A 125 1.26 0.51 12.91
N MET A 126 0.34 -0.36 12.56
CA MET A 126 0.58 -1.67 11.97
C MET A 126 -0.51 -1.91 10.93
N ARG A 127 -0.14 -2.22 9.70
CA ARG A 127 -1.09 -2.47 8.60
C ARG A 127 -0.71 -3.72 7.84
N GLU A 128 -1.69 -4.60 7.60
CA GLU A 128 -1.55 -5.68 6.62
C GLU A 128 -2.10 -5.25 5.25
N GLU A 129 -1.41 -5.63 4.18
CA GLU A 129 -1.89 -5.63 2.80
C GLU A 129 -1.77 -7.05 2.23
N ILE A 130 -2.84 -7.56 1.64
CA ILE A 130 -2.84 -8.87 0.98
C ILE A 130 -2.50 -8.66 -0.50
N MET A 131 -1.38 -9.22 -0.94
CA MET A 131 -0.92 -9.13 -2.32
C MET A 131 -1.33 -10.38 -3.09
N HIS A 132 -1.99 -10.13 -4.21
CA HIS A 132 -2.45 -11.14 -5.13
C HIS A 132 -1.54 -11.20 -6.37
N THR A 133 -1.52 -12.34 -7.06
CA THR A 133 -0.92 -12.51 -8.40
C THR A 133 -1.77 -11.85 -9.48
N VAL A 134 -2.00 -10.55 -9.33
CA VAL A 134 -2.85 -9.83 -10.27
C VAL A 134 -2.10 -9.72 -11.59
N LYS A 135 -2.50 -10.55 -12.57
CA LYS A 135 -2.54 -10.16 -13.98
C LYS A 135 -3.52 -9.00 -14.12
N GLN A 136 -3.18 -7.86 -13.55
CA GLN A 136 -3.92 -6.64 -13.80
C GLN A 136 -3.65 -6.30 -15.27
N GLY A 137 -4.71 -5.97 -16.02
CA GLY A 137 -4.65 -5.94 -17.49
C GLY A 137 -3.41 -5.18 -17.97
N ALA A 138 -2.76 -5.66 -19.03
CA ALA A 138 -1.44 -5.17 -19.44
C ALA A 138 -1.36 -3.64 -19.56
N ARG A 139 -2.49 -2.93 -19.75
CA ARG A 139 -2.60 -1.47 -19.59
C ARG A 139 -2.24 -0.93 -18.20
N SER A 140 -2.78 -1.44 -17.08
CA SER A 140 -2.45 -0.86 -15.75
C SER A 140 -1.00 -1.14 -15.36
N VAL A 141 -0.46 -2.31 -15.73
CA VAL A 141 0.96 -2.63 -15.53
C VAL A 141 1.85 -1.82 -16.47
N LYS A 142 1.45 -1.58 -17.73
CA LYS A 142 2.19 -0.72 -18.67
C LYS A 142 2.10 0.77 -18.30
N GLN A 143 1.02 1.20 -17.63
CA GLN A 143 0.85 2.57 -17.15
C GLN A 143 1.57 2.81 -15.81
N ALA A 144 1.52 1.85 -14.88
CA ALA A 144 2.41 1.82 -13.72
C ALA A 144 3.88 1.77 -14.16
N ARG A 145 4.22 0.90 -15.12
CA ARG A 145 5.54 0.92 -15.77
C ARG A 145 5.84 2.27 -16.40
N GLN A 146 4.95 2.94 -17.11
CA GLN A 146 5.23 4.29 -17.64
C GLN A 146 5.46 5.32 -16.51
N ASP A 147 4.73 5.21 -15.40
CA ASP A 147 4.96 6.04 -14.23
C ASP A 147 6.30 5.71 -13.52
N TYR A 148 6.82 4.48 -13.60
CA TYR A 148 8.09 4.04 -13.00
C TYR A 148 9.32 4.06 -13.95
N THR A 149 9.20 3.79 -15.24
CA THR A 149 10.31 3.73 -16.22
C THR A 149 10.76 5.10 -16.72
N LEU A 150 10.00 6.16 -16.44
CA LEU A 150 10.48 7.54 -16.46
C LEU A 150 11.50 7.83 -15.32
N ASP A 151 11.80 6.86 -14.47
CA ASP A 151 12.74 6.90 -13.35
C ASP A 151 13.86 5.85 -13.54
N ALA A 152 14.56 5.91 -14.67
CA ALA A 152 15.60 4.96 -15.11
C ALA A 152 16.92 5.02 -14.31
N SER A 153 16.83 5.40 -13.04
CA SER A 153 17.87 5.39 -12.01
C SER A 153 17.36 4.84 -10.66
N LYS A 154 16.09 4.42 -10.56
CA LYS A 154 15.56 3.57 -9.48
C LYS A 154 15.39 2.11 -9.90
N VAL A 155 15.95 1.76 -11.06
CA VAL A 155 15.91 0.47 -11.73
C VAL A 155 17.24 0.31 -12.50
N PRO A 156 18.12 -0.63 -12.12
CA PRO A 156 19.23 -1.04 -12.96
C PRO A 156 18.72 -1.60 -14.30
N ILE A 157 19.53 -1.49 -15.36
CA ILE A 157 19.13 -1.82 -16.74
C ILE A 157 18.62 -3.27 -16.89
N SER A 158 19.04 -4.19 -16.01
CA SER A 158 18.58 -5.58 -15.95
C SER A 158 17.07 -5.74 -15.68
N GLU A 159 16.45 -4.93 -14.83
CA GLU A 159 15.01 -5.13 -14.49
C GLU A 159 14.08 -4.65 -15.62
N ALA A 160 14.54 -3.73 -16.47
CA ALA A 160 13.75 -3.18 -17.57
C ALA A 160 13.52 -4.19 -18.72
N MET A 161 14.39 -5.20 -18.87
CA MET A 161 14.26 -6.25 -19.90
C MET A 161 13.47 -7.48 -19.42
N LEU A 162 13.18 -7.62 -18.13
CA LEU A 162 12.54 -8.81 -17.57
C LEU A 162 11.01 -8.61 -17.45
N GLY A 163 10.27 -9.32 -18.32
CA GLY A 163 8.88 -9.04 -18.65
C GLY A 163 7.81 -9.52 -17.66
N GLY A 164 7.88 -9.16 -16.38
CA GLY A 164 6.85 -9.53 -15.38
C GLY A 164 6.63 -8.51 -14.28
N SER A 165 5.44 -8.54 -13.65
CA SER A 165 5.04 -7.70 -12.50
C SER A 165 5.67 -8.13 -11.15
N TYR A 166 6.63 -9.04 -11.21
CA TYR A 166 7.10 -9.86 -10.10
C TYR A 166 8.48 -9.42 -9.58
N LEU A 167 9.40 -9.01 -10.48
CA LEU A 167 10.70 -8.44 -10.08
C LEU A 167 10.53 -7.10 -9.35
N GLU A 168 9.70 -6.21 -9.89
CA GLU A 168 9.47 -4.83 -9.39
C GLU A 168 9.06 -4.75 -7.90
N ARG A 169 8.69 -5.87 -7.25
CA ARG A 169 8.23 -5.92 -5.85
C ARG A 169 9.22 -6.55 -4.88
N GLY A 170 9.97 -7.57 -5.31
CA GLY A 170 11.10 -8.09 -4.52
C GLY A 170 12.21 -7.06 -4.42
N LEU A 171 12.50 -6.37 -5.53
CA LEU A 171 13.52 -5.32 -5.63
C LEU A 171 13.08 -3.99 -4.99
N TYR A 172 11.77 -3.73 -4.86
CA TYR A 172 11.25 -2.58 -4.09
C TYR A 172 11.73 -2.57 -2.63
N LEU A 173 11.96 -3.75 -2.04
CA LEU A 173 12.50 -3.89 -0.69
C LEU A 173 14.00 -3.56 -0.67
N PHE A 174 14.77 -4.03 -1.64
CA PHE A 174 16.22 -3.81 -1.75
C PHE A 174 16.58 -2.54 -2.54
N ARG A 175 15.90 -1.43 -2.27
CA ARG A 175 16.30 -0.11 -2.80
C ARG A 175 17.70 0.26 -2.31
N ASP A 176 18.54 0.79 -3.21
CA ASP A 176 19.92 1.27 -2.95
C ASP A 176 20.08 2.18 -1.73
N THR A 177 18.98 2.81 -1.27
CA THR A 177 18.94 3.65 -0.08
C THR A 177 19.18 2.94 1.25
N VAL A 178 19.03 1.62 1.29
CA VAL A 178 19.31 0.75 2.46
C VAL A 178 20.07 -0.47 1.96
N SER A 179 21.40 -0.33 1.90
CA SER A 179 22.31 -1.47 1.82
C SER A 179 21.98 -2.48 2.92
N VAL A 180 22.20 -3.78 2.65
CA VAL A 180 21.97 -4.85 3.64
C VAL A 180 22.60 -4.49 4.98
N ASP A 181 23.80 -3.90 4.92
CA ASP A 181 24.49 -3.28 6.05
C ASP A 181 24.49 -1.75 5.89
N HIS A 182 23.74 -1.02 6.74
CA HIS A 182 23.78 0.44 6.82
C HIS A 182 24.59 0.85 8.05
N ASN A 183 25.73 1.52 7.86
CA ASN A 183 26.71 1.80 8.91
C ASN A 183 27.16 0.55 9.70
N GLY A 184 27.17 -0.62 9.04
CA GLY A 184 27.50 -1.92 9.67
C GLY A 184 26.33 -2.63 10.37
N TYR A 185 25.13 -2.04 10.38
CA TYR A 185 23.93 -2.65 10.97
C TYR A 185 23.08 -3.35 9.91
N ARG A 186 22.66 -4.59 10.19
CA ARG A 186 21.90 -5.40 9.21
C ARG A 186 20.42 -5.03 9.22
N LEU A 187 20.03 -4.11 8.34
CA LEU A 187 18.66 -3.56 8.25
C LEU A 187 17.74 -4.34 7.27
N ALA A 188 18.28 -5.37 6.60
CA ALA A 188 17.52 -6.29 5.76
C ALA A 188 17.73 -7.76 6.17
N LEU A 189 16.63 -8.48 6.43
CA LEU A 189 16.61 -9.88 6.87
C LEU A 189 15.65 -10.69 5.99
N THR A 190 15.96 -11.94 5.68
CA THR A 190 15.08 -12.82 4.91
C THR A 190 15.35 -14.28 5.24
N SER A 191 14.33 -15.13 5.12
CA SER A 191 14.46 -16.59 5.16
C SER A 191 14.63 -17.25 3.78
N LEU A 192 14.50 -16.50 2.67
CA LEU A 192 14.51 -17.06 1.32
C LEU A 192 15.92 -17.46 0.82
N GLY A 193 16.96 -16.76 1.27
CA GLY A 193 18.35 -17.06 0.97
C GLY A 193 19.27 -15.85 1.18
N ASN A 194 20.53 -15.99 0.81
CA ASN A 194 21.47 -14.87 0.77
C ASN A 194 21.51 -14.29 -0.66
N GLY A 195 21.45 -12.97 -0.78
CA GLY A 195 21.46 -12.26 -2.07
C GLY A 195 20.06 -12.07 -2.69
N ASN A 196 19.98 -11.14 -3.65
CA ASN A 196 18.72 -10.72 -4.25
C ASN A 196 18.10 -11.82 -5.13
N ASP A 197 18.92 -12.56 -5.88
CA ASP A 197 18.45 -13.61 -6.80
C ASP A 197 17.72 -14.73 -6.03
N ALA A 198 18.29 -15.21 -4.91
CA ALA A 198 17.67 -16.21 -4.07
C ALA A 198 16.32 -15.76 -3.47
N VAL A 199 16.14 -14.45 -3.25
CA VAL A 199 14.85 -13.87 -2.83
C VAL A 199 13.86 -13.83 -4.00
N ILE A 200 14.31 -13.44 -5.19
CA ILE A 200 13.49 -13.42 -6.41
C ILE A 200 12.99 -14.84 -6.74
N ASP A 201 13.89 -15.82 -6.78
CA ASP A 201 13.59 -17.23 -7.02
C ASP A 201 12.63 -17.78 -5.96
N GLY A 202 12.84 -17.44 -4.69
CA GLY A 202 11.94 -17.76 -3.59
C GLY A 202 10.51 -17.27 -3.80
N TRP A 203 10.32 -16.03 -4.25
CA TRP A 203 9.00 -15.48 -4.55
C TRP A 203 8.36 -16.08 -5.83
N GLN A 204 9.15 -16.36 -6.87
CA GLN A 204 8.66 -17.07 -8.06
C GLN A 204 8.19 -18.50 -7.72
N LEU A 205 8.94 -19.18 -6.85
CA LEU A 205 8.57 -20.49 -6.33
C LEU A 205 7.25 -20.42 -5.56
N ILE A 206 7.08 -19.45 -4.66
CA ILE A 206 5.85 -19.22 -3.89
C ILE A 206 4.65 -19.03 -4.83
N GLU A 207 4.79 -18.23 -5.89
CA GLU A 207 3.75 -18.09 -6.91
C GLU A 207 3.41 -19.41 -7.60
N SER A 208 4.43 -20.13 -8.10
CA SER A 208 4.21 -21.41 -8.77
C SER A 208 3.55 -22.43 -7.83
N THR A 209 3.91 -22.43 -6.55
CA THR A 209 3.34 -23.27 -5.50
C THR A 209 1.85 -22.98 -5.28
N GLU A 210 1.49 -21.70 -5.17
CA GLU A 210 0.10 -21.31 -5.04
C GLU A 210 -0.72 -21.62 -6.30
N ILE A 211 -0.19 -21.37 -7.50
CA ILE A 211 -0.86 -21.71 -8.76
C ILE A 211 -1.09 -23.22 -8.88
N ARG A 212 -0.11 -24.06 -8.50
CA ARG A 212 -0.26 -25.53 -8.45
C ARG A 212 -1.37 -25.94 -7.46
N ARG A 213 -1.45 -25.29 -6.30
CA ARG A 213 -2.32 -25.68 -5.18
C ARG A 213 -3.77 -25.18 -5.30
N VAL A 214 -3.93 -23.93 -5.71
CA VAL A 214 -5.24 -23.27 -5.89
C VAL A 214 -5.83 -23.61 -7.26
N GLY A 215 -4.97 -23.91 -8.24
CA GLY A 215 -5.30 -24.00 -9.66
C GLY A 215 -4.94 -22.70 -10.39
N LYS A 216 -5.00 -22.72 -11.73
CA LYS A 216 -4.73 -21.53 -12.56
C LYS A 216 -5.56 -20.34 -12.05
N PRO A 217 -4.97 -19.13 -11.91
CA PRO A 217 -5.70 -17.95 -11.50
C PRO A 217 -6.92 -17.76 -12.39
N ILE A 218 -8.11 -17.74 -11.77
CA ILE A 218 -9.33 -17.47 -12.50
C ILE A 218 -9.41 -15.95 -12.61
N GLU A 219 -9.34 -15.41 -13.82
CA GLU A 219 -9.48 -13.97 -14.04
C GLU A 219 -10.86 -13.49 -13.60
N ARG A 220 -10.95 -12.21 -13.20
CA ARG A 220 -12.23 -11.58 -12.86
C ARG A 220 -13.14 -11.68 -14.09
N HIS A 221 -14.35 -12.17 -13.91
CA HIS A 221 -15.33 -12.25 -14.97
C HIS A 221 -16.75 -12.08 -14.45
N LEU A 222 -17.59 -11.56 -15.33
CA LEU A 222 -18.99 -11.27 -15.07
C LEU A 222 -19.77 -12.00 -16.16
N THR A 223 -20.55 -12.99 -15.75
CA THR A 223 -21.46 -13.69 -16.67
C THR A 223 -22.84 -13.07 -16.54
N ILE A 224 -23.41 -12.60 -17.64
CA ILE A 224 -24.84 -12.26 -17.74
C ILE A 224 -25.53 -13.41 -18.46
N ASP A 225 -26.70 -13.81 -17.98
CA ASP A 225 -27.52 -14.88 -18.51
C ASP A 225 -28.99 -14.44 -18.47
N LEU A 226 -29.45 -13.86 -19.58
CA LEU A 226 -30.77 -13.27 -19.73
C LEU A 226 -31.88 -14.33 -19.67
N SER A 227 -31.59 -15.58 -20.05
CA SER A 227 -32.51 -16.71 -19.91
C SER A 227 -32.92 -16.97 -18.45
N LYS A 228 -32.09 -16.51 -17.49
CA LYS A 228 -32.34 -16.58 -16.04
C LYS A 228 -32.87 -15.28 -15.44
N SER A 229 -33.20 -14.28 -16.26
CA SER A 229 -33.72 -13.00 -15.80
C SER A 229 -35.24 -13.01 -15.67
N GLU A 230 -35.72 -12.81 -14.45
CA GLU A 230 -37.13 -12.54 -14.14
C GLU A 230 -37.52 -11.07 -14.48
N ASP A 231 -36.56 -10.22 -14.85
CA ASP A 231 -36.72 -8.77 -15.01
C ASP A 231 -36.11 -8.29 -16.34
N LEU A 232 -36.80 -8.59 -17.45
CA LEU A 232 -36.43 -8.11 -18.78
C LEU A 232 -36.58 -6.58 -18.92
N GLY A 233 -37.47 -5.97 -18.13
CA GLY A 233 -37.66 -4.52 -18.09
C GLY A 233 -36.41 -3.77 -17.62
N PHE A 234 -35.71 -4.29 -16.60
CA PHE A 234 -34.42 -3.78 -16.17
C PHE A 234 -33.38 -3.80 -17.30
N TRP A 235 -33.27 -4.89 -18.06
CA TRP A 235 -32.30 -4.99 -19.16
C TRP A 235 -32.61 -4.04 -20.32
N GLN A 236 -33.89 -3.87 -20.67
CA GLN A 236 -34.33 -2.85 -21.64
C GLN A 236 -34.06 -1.42 -21.14
N ALA A 237 -34.18 -1.16 -19.84
CA ALA A 237 -33.83 0.13 -19.26
C ALA A 237 -32.31 0.37 -19.27
N ILE A 238 -31.50 -0.65 -18.96
CA ILE A 238 -30.02 -0.62 -19.02
C ILE A 238 -29.53 -0.32 -20.43
N LYS A 239 -30.10 -0.97 -21.47
CA LYS A 239 -29.80 -0.71 -22.89
C LYS A 239 -30.06 0.74 -23.31
N LYS A 240 -30.97 1.45 -22.64
CA LYS A 240 -31.28 2.87 -22.89
C LYS A 240 -30.46 3.85 -22.03
N GLN A 241 -29.63 3.38 -21.09
CA GLN A 241 -28.85 4.27 -20.23
C GLN A 241 -27.66 4.86 -21.00
N PRO A 242 -27.46 6.20 -20.97
CA PRO A 242 -26.30 6.81 -21.59
C PRO A 242 -25.01 6.34 -20.90
N LYS A 243 -23.95 6.11 -21.69
CA LYS A 243 -22.64 5.60 -21.24
C LYS A 243 -22.67 4.15 -20.73
N ALA A 244 -23.62 3.33 -21.17
CA ALA A 244 -23.47 1.88 -21.09
C ALA A 244 -22.19 1.44 -21.85
N PRO A 245 -21.38 0.50 -21.33
CA PRO A 245 -20.21 0.00 -22.06
C PRO A 245 -20.63 -0.63 -23.39
N ASP A 246 -19.90 -0.35 -24.47
CA ASP A 246 -20.30 -0.74 -25.83
C ASP A 246 -20.54 -2.25 -25.95
N SER A 247 -19.68 -3.09 -25.35
CA SER A 247 -19.84 -4.55 -25.35
C SER A 247 -21.03 -5.06 -24.53
N LEU A 248 -21.53 -4.27 -23.56
CA LEU A 248 -22.80 -4.57 -22.89
C LEU A 248 -23.99 -4.22 -23.79
N ILE A 249 -23.91 -3.14 -24.57
CA ILE A 249 -24.95 -2.78 -25.56
C ILE A 249 -24.97 -3.83 -26.67
N GLU A 250 -23.82 -4.17 -27.24
CA GLU A 250 -23.65 -5.18 -28.29
C GLU A 250 -24.25 -6.53 -27.88
N PHE A 251 -24.00 -6.99 -26.64
CA PHE A 251 -24.65 -8.17 -26.09
C PHE A 251 -26.19 -8.02 -26.03
N LEU A 252 -26.70 -6.91 -25.49
CA LEU A 252 -28.15 -6.64 -25.38
C LEU A 252 -28.82 -6.35 -26.75
N ASP A 253 -28.03 -6.23 -27.82
CA ASP A 253 -28.47 -6.04 -29.20
C ASP A 253 -28.37 -7.33 -30.03
N SER A 254 -27.40 -8.20 -29.74
CA SER A 254 -27.16 -9.48 -30.44
C SER A 254 -28.34 -10.46 -30.33
N GLY A 255 -29.07 -10.41 -29.22
CA GLY A 255 -30.10 -11.42 -28.88
C GLY A 255 -29.54 -12.69 -28.24
N ASP A 256 -28.26 -12.74 -27.91
CA ASP A 256 -27.66 -13.87 -27.19
C ASP A 256 -28.24 -14.03 -25.77
N ASP A 257 -28.51 -15.27 -25.38
CA ASP A 257 -29.02 -15.58 -24.03
C ASP A 257 -27.97 -15.34 -22.93
N SER A 258 -26.67 -15.41 -23.24
CA SER A 258 -25.61 -15.22 -22.24
C SER A 258 -24.29 -14.70 -22.80
N VAL A 259 -23.57 -13.92 -22.00
CA VAL A 259 -22.23 -13.39 -22.29
C VAL A 259 -21.33 -13.46 -21.07
N ARG A 260 -20.01 -13.49 -21.30
CA ARG A 260 -19.00 -13.48 -20.25
C ARG A 260 -17.95 -12.40 -20.50
N PHE A 261 -18.08 -11.28 -19.81
CA PHE A 261 -17.05 -10.24 -19.78
C PHE A 261 -15.88 -10.68 -18.90
N THR A 262 -14.65 -10.25 -19.22
CA THR A 262 -13.44 -10.61 -18.47
C THR A 262 -12.57 -9.40 -18.14
N GLY A 263 -11.61 -9.54 -17.22
CA GLY A 263 -10.59 -8.53 -16.93
C GLY A 263 -11.15 -7.15 -16.53
N ASP A 264 -10.64 -6.09 -17.18
CA ASP A 264 -11.04 -4.71 -16.93
C ASP A 264 -12.46 -4.41 -17.42
N GLU A 265 -12.89 -5.07 -18.50
CA GLU A 265 -14.24 -4.94 -19.05
C GLU A 265 -15.30 -5.45 -18.07
N ALA A 266 -15.08 -6.62 -17.46
CA ALA A 266 -15.95 -7.13 -16.39
C ALA A 266 -16.09 -6.13 -15.23
N MET A 267 -15.03 -5.37 -14.92
CA MET A 267 -15.06 -4.33 -13.89
C MET A 267 -15.81 -3.06 -14.35
N LEU A 268 -15.70 -2.68 -15.62
CA LEU A 268 -16.46 -1.56 -16.19
C LEU A 268 -17.97 -1.87 -16.21
N VAL A 269 -18.34 -3.04 -16.73
CA VAL A 269 -19.73 -3.55 -16.73
C VAL A 269 -20.25 -3.67 -15.30
N GLU A 270 -19.49 -4.23 -14.36
CA GLU A 270 -19.87 -4.27 -12.94
C GLU A 270 -20.13 -2.88 -12.36
N CYS A 271 -19.21 -1.92 -12.60
CA CYS A 271 -19.33 -0.57 -12.07
C CYS A 271 -20.57 0.15 -12.65
N PHE A 272 -20.81 -0.04 -13.95
CA PHE A 272 -21.96 0.52 -14.64
C PHE A 272 -23.29 -0.06 -14.13
N LEU A 273 -23.42 -1.39 -14.08
CA LEU A 273 -24.60 -2.06 -13.54
C LEU A 273 -24.85 -1.61 -12.09
N ARG A 274 -23.80 -1.49 -11.26
CA ARG A 274 -23.92 -1.04 -9.87
C ARG A 274 -24.41 0.40 -9.71
N LYS A 275 -24.03 1.30 -10.62
CA LYS A 275 -24.57 2.68 -10.65
C LYS A 275 -26.05 2.69 -11.03
N ASN A 276 -26.44 1.86 -11.99
CA ASN A 276 -27.81 1.72 -12.48
C ASN A 276 -28.65 0.71 -11.66
N GLY A 277 -28.48 0.67 -10.34
CA GLY A 277 -29.35 -0.08 -9.43
C GLY A 277 -29.09 -1.59 -9.28
N TRP A 278 -28.16 -2.20 -10.05
CA TRP A 278 -27.79 -3.60 -9.82
C TRP A 278 -27.02 -3.73 -8.50
N HIS A 279 -27.55 -4.47 -7.53
CA HIS A 279 -26.94 -4.56 -6.20
C HIS A 279 -26.82 -6.00 -5.70
N ASN A 280 -25.59 -6.44 -5.44
CA ASN A 280 -25.24 -7.79 -4.95
C ASN A 280 -25.96 -8.22 -3.64
N ARG A 281 -26.58 -7.30 -2.91
CA ARG A 281 -27.42 -7.64 -1.74
C ARG A 281 -28.68 -8.42 -2.11
N ASN A 282 -29.13 -8.32 -3.37
CA ASN A 282 -30.26 -9.06 -3.92
C ASN A 282 -29.82 -10.29 -4.75
N SER A 283 -28.56 -10.74 -4.67
CA SER A 283 -28.04 -11.87 -5.47
C SER A 283 -28.77 -13.19 -5.27
N LYS A 284 -29.44 -13.40 -4.12
CA LYS A 284 -30.35 -14.55 -3.93
C LYS A 284 -31.57 -14.53 -4.87
N LYS A 285 -31.95 -13.37 -5.42
CA LYS A 285 -33.06 -13.19 -6.36
C LYS A 285 -32.62 -13.04 -7.82
N ARG A 286 -31.43 -12.47 -8.07
CA ARG A 286 -30.92 -12.17 -9.43
C ARG A 286 -29.87 -13.21 -9.85
N LYS A 287 -30.36 -14.31 -10.43
CA LYS A 287 -29.56 -15.44 -10.97
C LYS A 287 -28.97 -15.16 -12.36
N ASP A 288 -29.46 -14.10 -13.00
CA ASP A 288 -29.10 -13.58 -14.31
C ASP A 288 -27.73 -12.91 -14.36
N VAL A 289 -27.12 -12.57 -13.22
CA VAL A 289 -25.74 -12.02 -13.22
C VAL A 289 -24.87 -12.68 -12.15
N ILE A 290 -23.87 -13.43 -12.61
CA ILE A 290 -22.92 -14.14 -11.76
C ILE A 290 -21.59 -13.40 -11.75
N PHE A 291 -21.24 -12.86 -10.58
CA PHE A 291 -19.98 -12.14 -10.36
C PHE A 291 -18.92 -13.08 -9.82
N HIS A 292 -17.94 -13.39 -10.67
CA HIS A 292 -16.71 -14.03 -10.24
C HIS A 292 -15.65 -12.94 -10.07
N LEU A 293 -15.32 -12.61 -8.82
CA LEU A 293 -14.24 -11.66 -8.46
C LEU A 293 -12.84 -12.07 -8.96
N GLY A 294 -12.75 -13.21 -9.64
CA GLY A 294 -11.53 -13.95 -9.91
C GLY A 294 -11.12 -14.78 -8.70
N ARG A 295 -10.39 -15.86 -8.96
CA ARG A 295 -9.67 -16.61 -7.94
C ARG A 295 -8.20 -16.29 -8.10
N GLN A 296 -7.82 -15.15 -7.53
CA GLN A 296 -6.44 -14.71 -7.47
C GLN A 296 -5.72 -15.47 -6.34
N VAL A 297 -4.52 -15.98 -6.59
CA VAL A 297 -3.74 -16.59 -5.50
C VAL A 297 -3.11 -15.51 -4.63
N ILE A 298 -2.89 -15.82 -3.35
CA ILE A 298 -2.20 -14.93 -2.40
C ILE A 298 -0.74 -15.38 -2.36
N THR A 299 0.09 -14.74 -3.18
CA THR A 299 1.55 -14.95 -3.13
C THR A 299 2.14 -14.38 -1.87
N GLN A 300 1.68 -13.21 -1.44
CA GLN A 300 2.38 -12.40 -0.45
C GLN A 300 1.39 -11.69 0.46
N ARG A 301 1.78 -11.51 1.71
CA ARG A 301 1.17 -10.59 2.67
C ARG A 301 2.25 -9.59 3.07
N ARG A 302 1.90 -8.32 3.12
CA ARG A 302 2.80 -7.23 3.49
C ARG A 302 2.34 -6.66 4.81
N LEU A 303 3.24 -6.55 5.77
CA LEU A 303 3.04 -5.81 7.01
C LEU A 303 3.91 -4.56 7.00
N VAL A 304 3.32 -3.44 7.39
CA VAL A 304 4.04 -2.18 7.61
C VAL A 304 3.94 -1.81 9.08
N PHE A 305 5.08 -1.72 9.76
CA PHE A 305 5.19 -1.38 11.18
C PHE A 305 5.90 -0.05 11.38
N GLU A 306 5.41 0.77 12.30
CA GLU A 306 6.10 1.98 12.77
C GLU A 306 7.22 1.63 13.75
N LEU A 307 8.36 2.32 13.66
CA LEU A 307 9.42 2.31 14.67
C LEU A 307 9.36 3.58 15.55
N PRO A 308 9.86 3.54 16.80
CA PRO A 308 10.01 4.73 17.62
C PRO A 308 11.03 5.74 17.07
N THR A 309 10.70 7.02 17.13
CA THR A 309 11.61 8.13 16.83
C THR A 309 12.81 8.13 17.79
N GLY A 310 14.01 8.46 17.29
CA GLY A 310 15.21 8.63 18.12
C GLY A 310 15.85 7.33 18.61
N MET A 311 15.39 6.18 18.11
CA MET A 311 15.93 4.87 18.47
C MET A 311 17.26 4.60 17.75
N PRO A 312 18.32 4.13 18.45
CA PRO A 312 19.59 3.78 17.82
C PRO A 312 19.46 2.64 16.80
N LEU A 313 20.29 2.66 15.74
CA LEU A 313 20.29 1.61 14.70
C LEU A 313 20.53 0.21 15.29
N ALA A 314 21.36 0.09 16.33
CA ALA A 314 21.60 -1.16 17.05
C ALA A 314 20.33 -1.72 17.71
N ALA A 315 19.47 -0.86 18.26
CA ALA A 315 18.18 -1.27 18.83
C ALA A 315 17.20 -1.66 17.72
N ILE A 316 17.16 -0.90 16.62
CA ILE A 316 16.37 -1.25 15.43
C ILE A 316 16.76 -2.63 14.89
N GLU A 317 18.04 -2.96 14.80
CA GLU A 317 18.49 -4.29 14.38
C GLU A 317 18.03 -5.41 15.34
N ARG A 318 18.06 -5.20 16.66
CA ARG A 318 17.54 -6.19 17.62
C ARG A 318 16.03 -6.38 17.49
N ILE A 319 15.29 -5.31 17.22
CA ILE A 319 13.84 -5.37 16.94
C ILE A 319 13.56 -6.18 15.69
N THR A 320 14.26 -5.89 14.58
CA THR A 320 14.03 -6.55 13.30
C THR A 320 14.40 -8.03 13.38
N ARG A 321 15.49 -8.38 14.06
CA ARG A 321 15.86 -9.78 14.34
C ARG A 321 14.81 -10.49 15.20
N SER A 322 14.30 -9.85 16.25
CA SER A 322 13.25 -10.43 17.11
C SER A 322 11.91 -10.62 16.36
N LEU A 323 11.53 -9.65 15.54
CA LEU A 323 10.34 -9.73 14.69
C LEU A 323 10.50 -10.80 13.61
N ALA A 324 11.66 -10.86 12.94
CA ALA A 324 11.99 -11.89 11.96
C ALA A 324 11.91 -13.31 12.56
N LYS A 325 12.35 -13.47 13.83
CA LYS A 325 12.27 -14.75 14.54
C LYS A 325 10.83 -15.29 14.62
N GLU A 326 9.82 -14.44 14.79
CA GLU A 326 8.41 -14.88 14.79
C GLU A 326 7.96 -15.50 13.45
N PHE A 327 8.61 -15.17 12.33
CA PHE A 327 8.32 -15.79 11.04
C PHE A 327 9.19 -17.03 10.81
N SER A 328 10.47 -16.98 11.19
CA SER A 328 11.37 -18.15 11.17
C SER A 328 10.87 -19.31 12.03
N ASP A 329 10.41 -19.05 13.25
CA ASP A 329 9.91 -20.07 14.20
C ASP A 329 8.65 -20.81 13.71
N ARG A 330 8.05 -20.34 12.61
CA ARG A 330 6.84 -20.90 11.98
C ARG A 330 7.10 -21.38 10.55
N ASP A 331 8.37 -21.51 10.16
CA ASP A 331 8.84 -21.82 8.81
C ASP A 331 8.21 -20.91 7.72
N LEU A 332 7.80 -19.68 8.06
CA LEU A 332 7.17 -18.77 7.10
C LEU A 332 8.23 -18.07 6.25
N PRO A 333 8.16 -18.16 4.90
CA PRO A 333 9.01 -17.34 4.03
C PRO A 333 8.77 -15.85 4.27
N PHE A 334 9.82 -15.06 4.46
CA PHE A 334 9.71 -13.61 4.59
C PHE A 334 10.93 -12.85 4.05
N VAL A 335 10.70 -11.56 3.78
CA VAL A 335 11.70 -10.51 3.59
C VAL A 335 11.28 -9.33 4.46
N LEU A 336 12.18 -8.88 5.32
CA LEU A 336 12.01 -7.77 6.26
C LEU A 336 13.04 -6.70 5.93
N VAL A 337 12.60 -5.48 5.65
CA VAL A 337 13.48 -4.33 5.43
C VAL A 337 13.02 -3.14 6.28
N VAL A 338 13.99 -2.48 6.93
CA VAL A 338 13.77 -1.16 7.54
C VAL A 338 13.93 -0.09 6.47
N HIS A 339 12.90 0.71 6.26
CA HIS A 339 12.99 1.90 5.43
C HIS A 339 13.30 3.13 6.29
N LYS A 340 14.37 3.82 5.94
CA LYS A 340 14.65 5.16 6.44
C LYS A 340 13.58 6.15 5.94
N PRO A 341 13.32 7.24 6.68
CA PRO A 341 12.57 8.39 6.18
C PRO A 341 13.10 8.87 4.82
N ASP A 342 12.20 9.14 3.89
CA ASP A 342 12.51 9.72 2.59
C ASP A 342 11.75 11.04 2.38
N GLU A 343 12.05 11.73 1.29
CA GLU A 343 11.37 12.94 0.78
C GLU A 343 9.85 12.78 0.52
N THR A 344 9.29 11.59 0.75
CA THR A 344 7.85 11.31 0.69
C THR A 344 7.27 10.95 2.05
N ASN A 345 8.03 11.11 3.14
CA ASN A 345 7.65 10.74 4.49
C ASN A 345 8.05 11.80 5.53
N ASP A 346 7.59 11.63 6.76
CA ASP A 346 8.07 12.42 7.90
C ASP A 346 9.46 11.92 8.31
N ASP A 347 10.38 12.83 8.61
CA ASP A 347 11.78 12.62 9.02
C ASP A 347 11.94 11.75 10.27
N ARG A 348 10.86 11.53 11.03
CA ARG A 348 10.82 10.66 12.20
C ARG A 348 10.26 9.27 11.89
N ASN A 349 9.63 9.07 10.72
CA ASN A 349 8.87 7.87 10.40
C ASN A 349 9.75 6.76 9.79
N TRP A 350 10.72 6.29 10.59
CA TRP A 350 11.35 4.99 10.40
C TRP A 350 10.28 3.90 10.49
N HIS A 351 10.28 2.98 9.54
CA HIS A 351 9.26 1.94 9.45
C HIS A 351 9.81 0.65 8.85
N VAL A 352 9.22 -0.48 9.24
CA VAL A 352 9.58 -1.81 8.76
C VAL A 352 8.54 -2.26 7.74
N HIS A 353 9.00 -2.65 6.56
CA HIS A 353 8.24 -3.48 5.64
C HIS A 353 8.60 -4.95 5.89
N LEU A 354 7.60 -5.79 6.13
CA LEU A 354 7.76 -7.24 6.23
C LEU A 354 6.81 -7.92 5.25
N ASP A 355 7.38 -8.45 4.18
CA ASP A 355 6.70 -9.21 3.15
C ASP A 355 6.85 -10.70 3.44
N TYR A 356 5.76 -11.43 3.62
CA TYR A 356 5.78 -12.82 4.06
C TYR A 356 4.75 -13.69 3.34
N HIS A 357 5.00 -14.99 3.31
CA HIS A 357 4.06 -15.99 2.79
C HIS A 357 3.31 -16.70 3.92
N HIS A 358 2.06 -17.07 3.65
CA HIS A 358 1.10 -17.57 4.67
C HIS A 358 1.03 -19.11 4.76
N ARG A 359 1.83 -19.80 3.95
CA ARG A 359 2.16 -21.22 4.11
C ARG A 359 3.59 -21.31 4.61
N PRO A 360 3.91 -22.27 5.48
CA PRO A 360 5.30 -22.56 5.76
C PRO A 360 5.97 -23.17 4.53
N MET A 361 7.26 -22.92 4.38
CA MET A 361 8.13 -23.64 3.47
C MET A 361 9.47 -23.78 4.17
N ARG A 362 10.03 -24.99 4.18
CA ARG A 362 11.35 -25.26 4.75
C ARG A 362 12.28 -25.88 3.73
N ARG A 363 13.59 -25.69 3.93
CA ARG A 363 14.62 -26.39 3.18
C ARG A 363 14.53 -27.88 3.51
N PHE A 364 14.43 -28.71 2.47
CA PHE A 364 14.16 -30.13 2.56
C PHE A 364 15.45 -30.88 2.87
N ASP A 365 15.43 -31.69 3.92
CA ASP A 365 16.47 -32.65 4.27
C ASP A 365 15.77 -34.00 4.47
N PRO A 366 15.87 -34.95 3.52
CA PRO A 366 15.11 -36.20 3.58
C PRO A 366 15.36 -37.00 4.87
N ALA A 367 16.54 -36.87 5.48
CA ALA A 367 16.90 -37.58 6.71
C ALA A 367 16.28 -36.95 7.98
N LYS A 368 15.91 -35.66 7.93
CA LYS A 368 15.32 -34.92 9.06
C LYS A 368 13.85 -34.55 8.86
N TYR A 369 13.30 -34.72 7.65
CA TYR A 369 11.95 -34.26 7.32
C TYR A 369 10.87 -35.15 7.94
N GLN A 370 10.34 -34.73 9.08
CA GLN A 370 9.21 -35.38 9.73
C GLN A 370 7.87 -34.90 9.14
N LEU A 371 6.94 -35.84 8.94
CA LEU A 371 5.56 -35.56 8.54
C LEU A 371 4.65 -35.67 9.77
N ASP A 372 3.78 -34.68 9.97
CA ASP A 372 2.72 -34.79 10.96
C ASP A 372 1.78 -35.95 10.60
N PRO A 373 1.47 -36.88 11.53
CA PRO A 373 0.62 -38.02 11.26
C PRO A 373 -0.82 -37.58 10.99
N VAL A 374 -1.27 -37.75 9.75
CA VAL A 374 -2.67 -37.50 9.36
C VAL A 374 -3.50 -38.75 9.67
N PRO A 375 -4.57 -38.66 10.49
CA PRO A 375 -5.42 -39.82 10.77
C PRO A 375 -6.14 -40.31 9.51
N PRO A 376 -6.44 -41.63 9.41
CA PRO A 376 -7.22 -42.17 8.30
C PRO A 376 -8.60 -41.51 8.22
N PRO A 377 -9.18 -41.37 7.02
CA PRO A 377 -10.45 -40.70 6.83
C PRO A 377 -11.56 -41.41 7.59
N LYS A 378 -12.34 -40.64 8.36
CA LYS A 378 -13.56 -41.15 8.98
C LYS A 378 -14.73 -40.96 8.03
N LYS A 379 -15.52 -42.02 7.83
CA LYS A 379 -16.86 -41.90 7.23
C LYS A 379 -17.72 -41.01 8.13
N VAL A 380 -18.31 -39.97 7.55
CA VAL A 380 -19.29 -39.12 8.21
C VAL A 380 -20.50 -39.02 7.32
N THR A 381 -21.66 -39.44 7.82
CA THR A 381 -22.94 -39.25 7.16
C THR A 381 -23.30 -37.77 7.20
N ALA A 382 -23.43 -37.14 6.04
CA ALA A 382 -23.89 -35.76 5.92
C ALA A 382 -25.43 -35.67 6.09
N PRO A 383 -26.02 -34.47 6.30
CA PRO A 383 -27.46 -34.31 6.54
C PRO A 383 -28.39 -34.79 5.40
N ASP A 384 -27.84 -35.06 4.21
CA ASP A 384 -28.49 -35.65 3.05
C ASP A 384 -28.38 -37.19 3.00
N ASN A 385 -28.00 -37.82 4.11
CA ASN A 385 -27.64 -39.24 4.24
C ASN A 385 -26.46 -39.71 3.36
N LYS A 386 -25.71 -38.78 2.75
CA LYS A 386 -24.54 -39.14 1.94
C LYS A 386 -23.34 -39.40 2.83
N GLU A 387 -22.73 -40.59 2.72
CA GLU A 387 -21.43 -40.83 3.35
C GLU A 387 -20.35 -39.97 2.68
N ILE A 388 -19.65 -39.16 3.48
CA ILE A 388 -18.50 -38.36 3.05
C ILE A 388 -17.28 -38.78 3.87
N ASN A 389 -16.21 -39.18 3.19
CA ASN A 389 -14.91 -39.48 3.80
C ASN A 389 -14.19 -38.18 4.19
N LYS A 390 -14.48 -37.66 5.38
CA LYS A 390 -13.85 -36.42 5.86
C LYS A 390 -12.36 -36.67 6.10
N GLY A 391 -11.52 -35.98 5.31
CA GLY A 391 -10.06 -36.07 5.39
C GLY A 391 -9.38 -36.89 4.28
N GLU A 392 -10.13 -37.55 3.38
CA GLU A 392 -9.57 -38.48 2.39
C GLU A 392 -8.43 -37.86 1.55
N LYS A 393 -8.61 -36.62 1.06
CA LYS A 393 -7.59 -35.91 0.28
C LYS A 393 -6.32 -35.61 1.09
N ALA A 394 -6.44 -35.33 2.39
CA ALA A 394 -5.29 -35.06 3.25
C ALA A 394 -4.53 -36.36 3.55
N TYR A 395 -5.26 -37.44 3.86
CA TYR A 395 -4.67 -38.76 4.10
C TYR A 395 -4.00 -39.33 2.85
N ALA A 396 -4.63 -39.23 1.67
CA ALA A 396 -4.04 -39.65 0.41
C ALA A 396 -2.73 -38.90 0.09
N LYS A 397 -2.66 -37.61 0.42
CA LYS A 397 -1.44 -36.80 0.29
C LYS A 397 -0.36 -37.21 1.30
N TYR A 398 -0.72 -37.46 2.56
CA TYR A 398 0.17 -37.99 3.59
C TYR A 398 0.77 -39.34 3.17
N CYS A 399 -0.04 -40.28 2.70
CA CYS A 399 0.42 -41.56 2.16
C CYS A 399 1.34 -41.41 0.94
N LEU A 400 1.13 -40.39 0.11
CA LEU A 400 2.02 -40.09 -1.03
C LEU A 400 3.36 -39.50 -0.56
N ALA A 401 3.34 -38.63 0.45
CA ALA A 401 4.54 -38.08 1.09
C ALA A 401 5.37 -39.16 1.80
N LEU A 402 4.74 -40.10 2.49
CA LEU A 402 5.41 -41.28 3.06
C LEU A 402 6.10 -42.13 1.97
N LYS A 403 5.43 -42.37 0.83
CA LYS A 403 6.03 -43.11 -0.30
C LYS A 403 7.23 -42.39 -0.93
N ALA A 404 7.17 -41.06 -0.98
CA ALA A 404 8.29 -40.23 -1.42
C ALA A 404 9.47 -40.26 -0.42
N LEU A 405 9.21 -40.13 0.89
CA LEU A 405 10.26 -40.25 1.93
C LEU A 405 10.89 -41.65 2.01
N ALA A 406 10.16 -42.70 1.65
CA ALA A 406 10.71 -44.06 1.59
C ALA A 406 11.68 -44.26 0.41
N ASN A 407 11.68 -43.39 -0.59
CA ASN A 407 12.56 -43.45 -1.77
C ASN A 407 13.05 -42.02 -2.11
N PRO A 408 13.85 -41.38 -1.23
CA PRO A 408 14.21 -39.99 -1.40
C PRO A 408 15.29 -39.84 -2.48
N ASP A 409 15.08 -38.90 -3.40
CA ASP A 409 16.11 -38.49 -4.36
C ASP A 409 17.15 -37.61 -3.62
N PRO A 410 18.46 -37.93 -3.68
CA PRO A 410 19.50 -37.13 -3.03
C PRO A 410 19.47 -35.64 -3.42
N SER A 411 19.04 -35.33 -4.65
CA SER A 411 18.92 -33.96 -5.18
C SER A 411 17.79 -33.16 -4.55
N TRP A 412 16.95 -33.75 -3.69
CA TRP A 412 15.96 -33.02 -2.90
C TRP A 412 16.60 -32.24 -1.74
N THR A 413 17.80 -32.63 -1.30
CA THR A 413 18.49 -31.99 -0.18
C THR A 413 18.80 -30.52 -0.49
N GLY A 414 18.31 -29.60 0.36
CA GLY A 414 18.51 -28.15 0.20
C GLY A 414 17.53 -27.45 -0.76
N LYS A 415 16.71 -28.19 -1.52
CA LYS A 415 15.54 -27.61 -2.21
C LYS A 415 14.47 -27.21 -1.20
N TRP A 416 13.50 -26.41 -1.60
CA TRP A 416 12.31 -26.16 -0.77
C TRP A 416 11.35 -27.35 -0.84
N ASP A 417 10.63 -27.61 0.25
CA ASP A 417 9.58 -28.65 0.30
C ASP A 417 8.51 -28.51 -0.80
N SER A 418 8.20 -27.29 -1.24
CA SER A 418 7.26 -27.03 -2.34
C SER A 418 7.83 -27.29 -3.75
N GLU A 419 9.15 -27.41 -3.90
CA GLU A 419 9.83 -27.78 -5.15
C GLU A 419 9.83 -29.28 -5.39
N ILE A 420 9.73 -30.08 -4.34
CA ILE A 420 9.92 -31.53 -4.40
C ILE A 420 8.82 -32.18 -5.24
N GLU A 421 9.20 -32.51 -6.48
CA GLU A 421 8.39 -33.27 -7.42
C GLU A 421 8.57 -34.77 -7.20
N TYR A 422 7.45 -35.50 -7.14
CA TYR A 422 7.42 -36.95 -7.01
C TYR A 422 6.56 -37.56 -8.12
N GLU A 423 7.15 -38.44 -8.92
CA GLU A 423 6.43 -39.25 -9.91
C GLU A 423 5.91 -40.53 -9.28
N TYR A 424 4.61 -40.79 -9.45
CA TYR A 424 3.97 -42.02 -8.98
C TYR A 424 3.03 -42.59 -10.04
N ARG A 425 2.77 -43.89 -9.97
CA ARG A 425 1.72 -44.54 -10.78
C ARG A 425 0.41 -44.58 -10.00
N THR A 426 -0.70 -44.23 -10.66
CA THR A 426 -2.05 -44.46 -10.12
C THR A 426 -2.38 -45.96 -10.10
N PRO A 427 -3.43 -46.41 -9.39
CA PRO A 427 -3.90 -47.79 -9.46
C PRO A 427 -4.20 -48.27 -10.89
N SER A 428 -4.59 -47.34 -11.78
CA SER A 428 -4.76 -47.57 -13.23
C SER A 428 -3.46 -47.52 -14.05
N GLY A 429 -2.28 -47.66 -13.43
CA GLY A 429 -0.97 -47.73 -14.08
C GLY A 429 -0.41 -46.42 -14.65
N ARG A 430 -1.23 -45.39 -14.82
CA ARG A 430 -0.85 -44.08 -15.41
C ARG A 430 0.16 -43.35 -14.50
N LYS A 431 1.26 -42.88 -15.09
CA LYS A 431 2.20 -41.97 -14.40
C LYS A 431 1.53 -40.63 -14.09
N LYS A 432 1.80 -40.07 -12.91
CA LYS A 432 1.42 -38.72 -12.51
C LYS A 432 2.55 -38.07 -11.72
N LYS A 433 2.74 -36.77 -11.94
CA LYS A 433 3.61 -35.88 -11.16
C LYS A 433 2.80 -35.26 -10.02
N ALA A 434 3.39 -35.14 -8.84
CA ALA A 434 2.78 -34.52 -7.68
C ALA A 434 3.83 -33.80 -6.83
N PHE A 435 3.38 -32.88 -5.97
CA PHE A 435 4.21 -32.16 -5.02
C PHE A 435 3.73 -32.49 -3.60
N PRO A 436 4.11 -33.67 -3.05
CA PRO A 436 3.51 -34.20 -1.84
C PRO A 436 3.78 -33.33 -0.60
N PHE A 437 4.88 -32.60 -0.56
CA PHE A 437 5.33 -31.84 0.60
C PHE A 437 4.88 -30.37 0.64
N ILE A 438 4.19 -29.84 -0.40
CA ILE A 438 3.65 -28.46 -0.38
C ILE A 438 2.81 -28.25 0.89
N GLN A 439 3.23 -27.37 1.79
CA GLN A 439 2.53 -27.23 3.06
C GLN A 439 1.18 -26.53 2.93
N ASP A 440 0.40 -26.65 3.99
CA ASP A 440 -0.91 -26.03 4.15
C ASP A 440 -0.79 -24.57 4.62
N THR A 441 -1.88 -23.80 4.55
CA THR A 441 -1.90 -22.47 5.20
C THR A 441 -1.68 -22.69 6.70
N HIS A 442 -0.66 -22.04 7.28
CA HIS A 442 -0.26 -22.25 8.67
C HIS A 442 -1.47 -22.02 9.60
N PRO A 443 -1.71 -22.86 10.64
CA PRO A 443 -2.94 -22.83 11.43
C PRO A 443 -3.31 -21.46 11.98
N VAL A 444 -2.31 -20.65 12.38
CA VAL A 444 -2.52 -19.30 12.94
C VAL A 444 -3.32 -18.36 12.02
N PHE A 445 -3.27 -18.54 10.69
CA PHE A 445 -4.03 -17.73 9.73
C PHE A 445 -5.48 -18.20 9.54
N ARG A 446 -5.84 -19.35 10.10
CA ARG A 446 -7.20 -19.92 10.06
C ARG A 446 -8.05 -19.43 11.23
N GLU A 447 -7.42 -18.92 12.28
CA GLU A 447 -8.08 -18.41 13.48
C GLU A 447 -8.58 -16.97 13.28
N ASP A 448 -9.83 -16.79 12.84
CA ASP A 448 -10.69 -15.60 12.95
C ASP A 448 -10.01 -14.23 13.18
N GLY A 449 -9.02 -13.85 12.36
CA GLY A 449 -8.26 -12.60 12.49
C GLY A 449 -7.26 -12.52 13.67
N LYS A 450 -7.24 -13.49 14.58
CA LYS A 450 -6.44 -13.45 15.83
C LYS A 450 -4.94 -13.26 15.59
N TRP A 451 -4.38 -13.81 14.52
CA TRP A 451 -2.96 -13.68 14.18
C TRP A 451 -2.47 -12.23 14.25
N LEU A 452 -3.19 -11.29 13.62
CA LEU A 452 -2.76 -9.89 13.57
C LEU A 452 -2.80 -9.26 14.96
N LYS A 453 -3.77 -9.60 15.80
CA LYS A 453 -3.85 -9.12 17.19
C LYS A 453 -2.69 -9.66 18.03
N THR A 454 -2.40 -10.96 17.93
CA THR A 454 -1.27 -11.60 18.63
C THR A 454 0.08 -11.05 18.17
N LEU A 455 0.27 -10.87 16.86
CA LEU A 455 1.49 -10.28 16.30
C LEU A 455 1.65 -8.81 16.68
N ARG A 456 0.53 -8.05 16.76
CA ARG A 456 0.53 -6.66 17.24
C ARG A 456 0.99 -6.58 18.69
N SER A 457 0.49 -7.44 19.57
CA SER A 457 0.97 -7.50 20.97
C SER A 457 2.45 -7.85 21.03
N LYS A 458 2.88 -8.94 20.40
CA LYS A 458 4.29 -9.35 20.34
C LYS A 458 5.23 -8.24 19.83
N TYR A 459 4.82 -7.51 18.80
CA TYR A 459 5.60 -6.38 18.29
C TYR A 459 5.69 -5.23 19.31
N ALA A 460 4.60 -4.92 20.02
CA ALA A 460 4.63 -3.94 21.11
C ALA A 460 5.58 -4.38 22.24
N ASP A 461 5.57 -5.66 22.61
CA ASP A 461 6.45 -6.23 23.64
C ASP A 461 7.93 -6.13 23.23
N ILE A 462 8.27 -6.50 21.99
CA ILE A 462 9.60 -6.36 21.40
C ILE A 462 10.07 -4.89 21.43
N ILE A 463 9.23 -3.96 20.97
CA ILE A 463 9.55 -2.52 20.97
C ILE A 463 9.73 -2.00 22.40
N ASN A 464 8.86 -2.37 23.33
CA ASN A 464 8.91 -1.90 24.72
C ASN A 464 10.15 -2.40 25.46
N ALA A 465 10.57 -3.65 25.23
CA ALA A 465 11.81 -4.16 25.81
C ALA A 465 13.04 -3.35 25.37
N GLU A 466 13.07 -2.90 24.12
CA GLU A 466 14.16 -2.08 23.57
C GLU A 466 14.05 -0.61 24.02
N LEU A 467 12.84 -0.04 24.12
CA LEU A 467 12.62 1.29 24.69
C LEU A 467 13.02 1.35 26.18
N VAL A 468 12.79 0.28 26.94
CA VAL A 468 13.30 0.15 28.32
C VAL A 468 14.83 0.08 28.33
N ARG A 469 15.43 -0.74 27.46
CA ARG A 469 16.90 -0.92 27.39
C ARG A 469 17.64 0.37 27.04
N GLU A 470 17.12 1.14 26.10
CA GLU A 470 17.69 2.43 25.66
C GLU A 470 17.27 3.61 26.58
N ASN A 471 16.64 3.33 27.72
CA ASN A 471 16.13 4.33 28.69
C ASN A 471 15.25 5.42 28.07
N LEU A 472 14.48 5.08 27.04
CA LEU A 472 13.53 5.98 26.39
C LEU A 472 12.19 5.96 27.15
N PRO A 473 11.51 7.10 27.37
CA PRO A 473 10.27 7.15 28.15
C PRO A 473 9.02 6.69 27.39
N ASP A 474 9.10 6.55 26.06
CA ASP A 474 7.99 6.12 25.22
C ASP A 474 7.65 4.63 25.41
N ARG A 475 6.36 4.28 25.32
CA ARG A 475 5.89 2.88 25.29
C ARG A 475 4.86 2.69 24.19
N PHE A 476 4.86 1.53 23.55
CA PHE A 476 3.88 1.11 22.55
C PHE A 476 2.76 0.32 23.23
N ASP A 477 1.51 0.65 22.92
CA ASP A 477 0.35 -0.10 23.37
C ASP A 477 -0.38 -0.76 22.17
N PRO A 478 -0.54 -2.10 22.17
CA PRO A 478 -1.21 -2.82 21.08
C PRO A 478 -2.74 -2.68 21.12
N ARG A 479 -3.33 -2.27 22.24
CA ARG A 479 -4.79 -2.19 22.45
C ARG A 479 -5.45 -1.12 21.58
N SER A 480 -6.77 -1.22 21.39
CA SER A 480 -7.56 -0.20 20.70
C SER A 480 -7.70 1.09 21.53
N PHE A 481 -8.34 2.14 21.01
CA PHE A 481 -8.66 3.32 21.83
C PHE A 481 -9.72 3.00 22.91
N GLU A 482 -10.71 2.19 22.56
CA GLU A 482 -11.77 1.72 23.47
C GLU A 482 -11.18 0.89 24.63
N ASP A 483 -10.35 -0.12 24.32
CA ASP A 483 -9.65 -0.96 25.31
C ASP A 483 -8.71 -0.18 26.25
N ARG A 484 -8.36 1.08 25.91
CA ARG A 484 -7.49 1.98 26.69
C ARG A 484 -8.27 3.07 27.42
N ASN A 485 -9.61 3.06 27.37
CA ASN A 485 -10.49 4.10 27.87
C ASN A 485 -10.21 5.50 27.27
N ILE A 486 -9.77 5.54 26.01
CA ILE A 486 -9.49 6.78 25.28
C ILE A 486 -10.70 7.13 24.42
N ASP A 487 -11.41 8.18 24.84
CA ASP A 487 -12.57 8.75 24.16
C ASP A 487 -12.16 9.59 22.93
N LYS A 488 -11.47 8.94 21.99
CA LYS A 488 -11.16 9.47 20.66
C LYS A 488 -11.74 8.53 19.59
N ILE A 489 -12.43 9.09 18.61
CA ILE A 489 -12.80 8.37 17.38
C ILE A 489 -11.52 8.11 16.55
N PRO A 490 -11.20 6.85 16.18
CA PRO A 490 -10.02 6.53 15.39
C PRO A 490 -10.00 7.25 14.03
N ASP A 491 -8.83 7.79 13.67
CA ASP A 491 -8.64 8.54 12.42
C ASP A 491 -8.78 7.62 11.19
N ALA A 492 -9.36 8.15 10.11
CA ALA A 492 -9.44 7.49 8.82
C ALA A 492 -8.09 7.54 8.08
N HIS A 493 -7.62 6.40 7.59
CA HIS A 493 -6.38 6.35 6.82
C HIS A 493 -6.47 7.16 5.51
N LEU A 494 -5.60 8.16 5.36
CA LEU A 494 -5.42 8.90 4.11
C LEU A 494 -4.52 8.09 3.16
N ASN A 495 -5.07 7.64 2.04
CA ASN A 495 -4.29 6.97 1.00
C ASN A 495 -3.23 7.93 0.38
N THR A 496 -2.32 7.40 -0.44
CA THR A 496 -1.21 8.18 -1.03
C THR A 496 -1.68 9.42 -1.80
N SER A 497 -2.82 9.35 -2.49
CA SER A 497 -3.39 10.48 -3.21
C SER A 497 -3.92 11.56 -2.26
N LYS A 498 -4.67 11.18 -1.22
CA LYS A 498 -5.20 12.10 -0.21
C LYS A 498 -4.09 12.72 0.64
N THR A 499 -3.12 11.92 1.06
CA THR A 499 -1.91 12.39 1.76
C THR A 499 -1.12 13.38 0.90
N ARG A 500 -1.04 13.16 -0.43
CA ARG A 500 -0.45 14.13 -1.36
C ARG A 500 -1.26 15.42 -1.41
N CYS A 501 -2.59 15.37 -1.51
CA CYS A 501 -3.44 16.56 -1.47
C CYS A 501 -3.24 17.38 -0.18
N GLU A 502 -3.26 16.75 1.00
CA GLU A 502 -3.02 17.46 2.27
C GLU A 502 -1.65 18.16 2.28
N ARG A 503 -0.59 17.47 1.81
CA ARG A 503 0.76 18.02 1.69
C ARG A 503 0.89 19.16 0.69
N THR A 504 0.09 19.18 -0.36
CA THR A 504 0.02 20.32 -1.30
C THR A 504 -0.93 21.43 -0.81
N GLY A 505 -1.31 21.41 0.47
CA GLY A 505 -2.19 22.42 1.06
C GLY A 505 -3.64 22.32 0.60
N ARG A 506 -4.05 21.22 -0.03
CA ARG A 506 -5.42 20.96 -0.51
C ARG A 506 -6.15 20.03 0.47
N PRO A 507 -7.01 20.57 1.37
CA PRO A 507 -7.69 19.75 2.37
C PRO A 507 -8.60 18.70 1.71
N THR A 508 -8.61 17.51 2.30
CA THR A 508 -9.49 16.40 1.92
C THR A 508 -10.59 16.22 2.95
N LEU A 509 -11.73 15.64 2.54
CA LEU A 509 -12.85 15.40 3.45
C LEU A 509 -12.43 14.51 4.64
N GLU A 510 -11.64 13.46 4.41
CA GLU A 510 -11.15 12.61 5.48
C GLU A 510 -10.10 13.31 6.36
N GLY A 511 -9.22 14.16 5.81
CA GLY A 511 -8.28 14.94 6.61
C GLY A 511 -8.99 15.90 7.56
N ALA A 512 -9.96 16.66 7.05
CA ALA A 512 -10.81 17.53 7.86
C ALA A 512 -11.64 16.76 8.91
N MET A 513 -12.11 15.55 8.59
CA MET A 513 -12.78 14.69 9.57
C MET A 513 -11.83 14.20 10.68
N ASN A 514 -10.63 13.76 10.33
CA ASN A 514 -9.62 13.33 11.32
C ASN A 514 -9.24 14.47 12.25
N GLU A 515 -9.05 15.65 11.68
CA GLU A 515 -8.74 16.87 12.42
C GLU A 515 -9.85 17.24 13.40
N GLN A 516 -11.12 17.18 12.96
CA GLN A 516 -12.28 17.37 13.85
C GLN A 516 -12.37 16.30 14.95
N CYS A 517 -11.99 15.04 14.66
CA CYS A 517 -11.94 13.97 15.66
C CYS A 517 -10.85 14.18 16.71
N GLN A 518 -9.66 14.64 16.30
CA GLN A 518 -8.60 15.03 17.24
C GLN A 518 -9.03 16.25 18.07
N TRP A 519 -9.57 17.29 17.44
CA TRP A 519 -10.04 18.49 18.13
C TRP A 519 -11.05 18.15 19.24
N ASN A 520 -12.03 17.30 18.94
CA ASN A 520 -13.03 16.88 19.91
C ASN A 520 -12.41 16.12 21.10
N TYR A 521 -11.38 15.31 20.86
CA TYR A 521 -10.64 14.60 21.91
C TYR A 521 -9.80 15.54 22.77
N GLU A 522 -9.04 16.47 22.17
CA GLU A 522 -8.23 17.42 22.93
C GLU A 522 -9.11 18.31 23.83
N VAL A 523 -10.26 18.76 23.33
CA VAL A 523 -11.24 19.49 24.12
C VAL A 523 -11.90 18.62 25.20
N SER A 524 -12.12 17.31 24.98
CA SER A 524 -12.66 16.43 26.03
C SER A 524 -11.64 16.17 27.14
N GLU A 525 -10.35 16.02 26.81
CA GLU A 525 -9.26 15.94 27.80
C GLU A 525 -9.12 17.24 28.62
N LEU A 526 -9.30 18.42 28.00
CA LEU A 526 -9.33 19.69 28.75
C LEU A 526 -10.50 19.75 29.74
N ARG A 527 -11.68 19.24 29.38
CA ARG A 527 -12.84 19.14 30.31
C ARG A 527 -12.60 18.16 31.45
N LYS A 528 -11.86 17.06 31.21
CA LYS A 528 -11.44 16.12 32.27
C LYS A 528 -10.43 16.76 33.22
N ARG A 529 -9.46 17.52 32.70
CA ARG A 529 -8.44 18.23 33.50
C ARG A 529 -9.01 19.40 34.31
N HIS A 530 -10.07 20.02 33.81
CA HIS A 530 -10.75 21.14 34.46
C HIS A 530 -12.27 20.88 34.59
N PRO A 531 -12.70 19.99 35.51
CA PRO A 531 -14.10 19.61 35.65
C PRO A 531 -15.02 20.83 35.88
N GLY A 532 -15.99 21.01 35.00
CA GLY A 532 -16.92 22.15 35.03
C GLY A 532 -16.33 23.49 34.56
N GLY A 533 -15.05 23.55 34.19
CA GLY A 533 -14.40 24.76 33.67
C GLY A 533 -14.94 25.24 32.32
N ASP A 534 -15.68 24.40 31.61
CA ASP A 534 -16.43 24.76 30.40
C ASP A 534 -17.76 25.48 30.70
N ARG A 535 -18.19 25.56 31.96
CA ARG A 535 -19.46 26.16 32.40
C ARG A 535 -19.25 27.55 33.00
N PRO A 536 -20.17 28.51 32.78
CA PRO A 536 -20.08 29.86 33.33
C PRO A 536 -20.21 29.92 34.86
N ASN A 537 -20.70 28.84 35.47
CA ASN A 537 -20.92 28.65 36.90
C ASN A 537 -20.06 27.51 37.49
N GLY A 538 -19.01 27.08 36.77
CA GLY A 538 -18.00 26.18 37.34
C GLY A 538 -17.14 26.90 38.39
N ASP A 539 -16.29 26.13 39.08
CA ASP A 539 -15.25 26.69 39.94
C ASP A 539 -14.41 27.72 39.15
N PRO A 540 -14.24 28.97 39.64
CA PRO A 540 -13.51 30.00 38.91
C PRO A 540 -12.06 29.61 38.54
N LEU A 541 -11.38 28.78 39.34
CA LEU A 541 -10.03 28.31 39.01
C LEU A 541 -10.05 27.27 37.89
N ALA A 542 -10.98 26.30 37.92
CA ALA A 542 -11.22 25.38 36.83
C ALA A 542 -11.62 26.10 35.53
N VAL A 543 -12.47 27.13 35.61
CA VAL A 543 -12.85 27.96 34.44
C VAL A 543 -11.63 28.69 33.87
N ALA A 544 -10.82 29.35 34.70
CA ALA A 544 -9.60 30.00 34.25
C ALA A 544 -8.61 29.02 33.60
N GLY A 545 -8.41 27.85 34.23
CA GLY A 545 -7.54 26.78 33.70
C GLY A 545 -8.01 26.24 32.35
N TYR A 546 -9.30 25.92 32.22
CA TYR A 546 -9.91 25.48 30.96
C TYR A 546 -9.73 26.53 29.85
N ILE A 547 -10.00 27.80 30.15
CA ILE A 547 -9.87 28.91 29.19
C ILE A 547 -8.43 29.03 28.68
N SER A 548 -7.45 29.12 29.58
CA SER A 548 -6.04 29.27 29.20
C SER A 548 -5.55 28.07 28.40
N ALA A 549 -5.87 26.84 28.81
CA ALA A 549 -5.44 25.63 28.12
C ALA A 549 -6.14 25.43 26.77
N TYR A 550 -7.41 25.82 26.65
CA TYR A 550 -8.17 25.81 25.39
C TYR A 550 -7.61 26.83 24.39
N LEU A 551 -7.18 27.99 24.88
CA LEU A 551 -6.58 29.02 24.03
C LEU A 551 -5.17 28.62 23.58
N GLU A 552 -4.32 28.06 24.45
CA GLU A 552 -3.03 27.54 23.99
C GLU A 552 -3.19 26.39 22.99
N LEU A 553 -4.17 25.50 23.19
CA LEU A 553 -4.54 24.48 22.19
C LEU A 553 -4.91 25.12 20.84
N LEU A 554 -5.69 26.20 20.85
CA LEU A 554 -6.01 26.96 19.63
C LEU A 554 -4.79 27.60 18.98
N ARG A 555 -3.86 28.16 19.77
CA ARG A 555 -2.59 28.70 19.26
C ARG A 555 -1.80 27.62 18.52
N MET A 556 -1.59 26.48 19.17
CA MET A 556 -0.89 25.33 18.59
C MET A 556 -1.54 24.90 17.27
N ARG A 557 -2.88 24.78 17.22
CA ARG A 557 -3.58 24.39 15.99
C ARG A 557 -3.43 25.44 14.88
N LEU A 558 -3.66 26.72 15.17
CA LEU A 558 -3.54 27.80 14.17
C LEU A 558 -2.12 27.90 13.57
N ARG A 559 -1.08 27.73 14.39
CA ARG A 559 0.31 27.73 13.92
C ARG A 559 0.66 26.48 13.10
N SER A 560 0.15 25.33 13.51
CA SER A 560 0.63 24.01 13.03
C SER A 560 0.55 23.77 11.52
N ARG A 561 -0.43 24.34 10.79
CA ARG A 561 -0.46 24.18 9.31
C ARG A 561 0.63 25.02 8.66
N SER A 562 0.78 26.28 9.07
CA SER A 562 1.82 27.15 8.52
C SER A 562 3.22 26.62 8.83
N GLU A 563 3.46 26.16 10.07
CA GLU A 563 4.71 25.51 10.46
C GLU A 563 4.95 24.22 9.66
N TYR A 564 3.90 23.44 9.37
CA TYR A 564 4.00 22.27 8.49
C TYR A 564 4.36 22.66 7.04
N VAL A 565 3.68 23.66 6.47
CA VAL A 565 3.94 24.15 5.11
C VAL A 565 5.38 24.68 4.99
N LEU A 566 5.84 25.46 5.97
CA LEU A 566 7.22 25.95 6.04
C LEU A 566 8.22 24.81 6.18
N LYS A 567 8.03 23.88 7.13
CA LYS A 567 8.91 22.71 7.28
C LYS A 567 9.04 21.92 5.97
N PHE A 568 7.95 21.76 5.22
CA PHE A 568 8.01 21.08 3.92
C PHE A 568 8.67 21.93 2.83
N ALA A 569 8.49 23.25 2.82
CA ALA A 569 9.20 24.17 1.91
C ALA A 569 10.72 24.15 2.15
N ASP A 570 11.13 24.24 3.41
CA ASP A 570 12.53 24.22 3.83
C ASP A 570 13.16 22.87 3.48
N GLN A 571 12.47 21.77 3.76
CA GLN A 571 12.92 20.42 3.37
C GLN A 571 13.07 20.30 1.86
N GLU A 572 12.09 20.69 1.04
CA GLU A 572 12.21 20.58 -0.42
C GLU A 572 13.37 21.43 -0.98
N THR A 573 13.58 22.63 -0.44
CA THR A 573 14.74 23.47 -0.74
C THR A 573 16.06 22.77 -0.37
N GLU A 574 16.11 22.07 0.76
CA GLU A 574 17.25 21.23 1.17
C GLU A 574 17.45 20.02 0.23
N TRP A 575 16.38 19.35 -0.19
CA TRP A 575 16.44 18.20 -1.10
C TRP A 575 16.89 18.58 -2.51
N ASP A 576 16.49 19.76 -3.00
CA ASP A 576 16.87 20.29 -4.31
C ASP A 576 18.29 20.87 -4.35
N SER A 577 18.77 21.42 -3.23
CA SER A 577 20.14 21.96 -3.11
C SER A 577 21.21 20.88 -2.90
N ARG A 578 20.83 19.61 -2.71
CA ARG A 578 21.79 18.49 -2.65
C ARG A 578 22.51 18.31 -4.00
N PRO A 579 23.82 17.97 -4.02
CA PRO A 579 24.61 17.79 -5.26
C PRO A 579 24.12 16.69 -6.21
N SER A 580 23.15 15.89 -5.77
CA SER A 580 22.49 14.84 -6.55
C SER A 580 21.04 14.74 -6.07
N PRO A 581 20.16 15.66 -6.51
CA PRO A 581 18.75 15.63 -6.13
C PRO A 581 18.12 14.31 -6.58
N THR A 582 17.22 13.74 -5.78
CA THR A 582 16.67 12.42 -6.15
C THR A 582 15.79 12.56 -7.40
N PRO A 583 15.60 11.49 -8.18
CA PRO A 583 14.74 11.55 -9.36
C PRO A 583 13.30 12.01 -9.06
N SER A 584 12.83 11.85 -7.82
CA SER A 584 11.49 12.29 -7.42
C SER A 584 11.41 13.72 -6.86
N SER A 585 12.53 14.39 -6.55
CA SER A 585 12.55 15.87 -6.44
C SER A 585 12.66 16.50 -7.83
N VAL A 586 13.56 15.99 -8.70
CA VAL A 586 13.66 16.42 -10.12
C VAL A 586 12.32 16.34 -10.86
N ARG A 587 11.50 15.32 -10.59
CA ARG A 587 10.16 15.15 -11.20
C ARG A 587 9.08 16.04 -10.59
N ARG A 588 9.20 16.49 -9.33
CA ARG A 588 8.33 17.53 -8.74
C ARG A 588 8.55 18.85 -9.47
N ASN A 589 9.81 19.27 -9.57
CA ASN A 589 10.20 20.55 -10.17
C ASN A 589 9.78 20.65 -11.64
N LYS A 590 9.90 19.56 -12.41
CA LYS A 590 9.45 19.51 -13.80
C LYS A 590 7.94 19.66 -14.01
N ARG A 591 7.09 19.31 -13.04
CA ARG A 591 5.63 19.38 -13.24
C ARG A 591 5.03 20.72 -12.85
N GLY A 592 5.68 21.50 -11.99
CA GLY A 592 5.10 22.73 -11.44
C GLY A 592 3.86 22.51 -10.55
N ASP A 593 3.42 21.26 -10.35
CA ASP A 593 2.34 20.83 -9.46
C ASP A 593 2.56 21.21 -7.99
N TYR A 594 3.82 21.56 -7.66
CA TYR A 594 4.31 21.78 -6.32
C TYR A 594 5.21 23.01 -6.32
N ARG A 595 4.85 24.01 -5.51
CA ARG A 595 5.69 25.15 -5.12
C ARG A 595 5.37 25.52 -3.67
N PRO A 596 5.93 24.82 -2.68
CA PRO A 596 5.76 25.17 -1.28
C PRO A 596 6.42 26.53 -1.00
N GLU A 597 7.39 26.96 -1.81
CA GLU A 597 7.98 28.31 -1.82
C GLU A 597 6.95 29.38 -2.21
N ALA A 598 5.90 29.02 -2.96
CA ALA A 598 4.78 29.92 -3.25
C ALA A 598 3.76 29.98 -2.10
N LEU A 599 3.70 28.96 -1.23
CA LEU A 599 2.83 28.94 -0.05
C LEU A 599 3.56 29.40 1.23
N ALA A 600 4.89 29.36 1.27
CA ALA A 600 5.72 29.74 2.40
C ALA A 600 5.56 31.23 2.79
N PRO A 601 5.50 32.20 1.85
CA PRO A 601 5.20 33.60 2.19
C PRO A 601 3.83 33.77 2.86
N ASP A 602 2.80 33.11 2.35
CA ASP A 602 1.45 33.16 2.94
C ASP A 602 1.41 32.48 4.32
N ALA A 603 2.08 31.35 4.47
CA ALA A 603 2.20 30.62 5.74
C ALA A 603 2.95 31.45 6.80
N SER A 604 4.08 32.08 6.42
CA SER A 604 4.86 32.98 7.26
C SER A 604 4.08 34.23 7.65
N ALA A 605 3.43 34.89 6.69
CA ALA A 605 2.56 36.04 6.95
C ALA A 605 1.38 35.67 7.88
N MET A 606 0.85 34.44 7.80
CA MET A 606 -0.15 33.94 8.73
C MET A 606 0.41 33.69 10.14
N LEU A 607 1.63 33.16 10.28
CA LEU A 607 2.29 33.00 11.59
C LEU A 607 2.56 34.36 12.25
N ASN A 608 3.11 35.31 11.50
CA ASN A 608 3.37 36.66 12.00
C ASN A 608 2.07 37.30 12.52
N ARG A 609 0.96 37.21 11.78
CA ARG A 609 -0.35 37.69 12.26
C ARG A 609 -0.85 36.97 13.51
N ILE A 610 -0.56 35.68 13.67
CA ILE A 610 -0.92 34.93 14.89
C ILE A 610 -0.10 35.46 16.07
N ASP A 611 1.20 35.62 15.91
CA ASP A 611 2.10 36.08 16.97
C ASP A 611 1.99 37.59 17.27
N ASP A 612 1.56 38.43 16.32
CA ASP A 612 1.17 39.83 16.58
C ASP A 612 -0.06 39.93 17.48
N ILE A 613 -1.04 39.04 17.26
CA ILE A 613 -2.32 39.05 17.97
C ILE A 613 -2.23 38.32 19.32
N TRP A 614 -1.36 37.31 19.44
CA TRP A 614 -1.31 36.43 20.60
C TRP A 614 -1.03 37.14 21.94
N PRO A 615 -0.04 38.07 22.06
CA PRO A 615 0.24 38.79 23.30
C PRO A 615 -0.97 39.56 23.83
N HIS A 616 -1.79 40.15 22.94
CA HIS A 616 -3.00 40.85 23.34
C HIS A 616 -4.08 39.91 23.88
N ILE A 617 -4.21 38.71 23.31
CA ILE A 617 -5.09 37.65 23.84
C ILE A 617 -4.56 37.20 25.22
N ALA A 618 -3.28 36.83 25.30
CA ALA A 618 -2.63 36.35 26.52
C ALA A 618 -2.75 37.36 27.67
N GLN A 619 -2.43 38.64 27.45
CA GLN A 619 -2.58 39.70 28.45
C GLN A 619 -4.04 39.86 28.91
N GLY A 620 -5.01 39.75 28.00
CA GLY A 620 -6.43 39.76 28.33
C GLY A 620 -6.82 38.62 29.26
N LEU A 621 -6.25 37.42 29.06
CA LEU A 621 -6.45 36.25 29.91
C LEU A 621 -5.74 36.37 31.27
N GLU A 622 -4.52 36.87 31.31
CA GLU A 622 -3.80 37.09 32.57
C GLU A 622 -4.52 38.12 33.45
N ASN A 623 -5.04 39.19 32.84
CA ASN A 623 -5.87 40.19 33.51
C ASN A 623 -7.17 39.55 34.04
N LEU A 624 -7.81 38.66 33.28
CA LEU A 624 -9.00 37.91 33.71
C LEU A 624 -8.66 36.95 34.86
N ALA A 625 -7.57 36.18 34.76
CA ALA A 625 -7.12 35.25 35.79
C ALA A 625 -6.70 35.97 37.07
N GLY A 626 -6.04 37.13 36.97
CA GLY A 626 -5.75 38.02 38.10
C GLY A 626 -7.03 38.54 38.78
N ARG A 627 -8.03 38.94 38.00
CA ARG A 627 -9.36 39.36 38.49
C ARG A 627 -10.13 38.22 39.15
N ILE A 628 -10.00 36.98 38.67
CA ILE A 628 -10.57 35.79 39.31
C ILE A 628 -9.85 35.52 40.64
N ARG A 629 -8.52 35.48 40.64
CA ARG A 629 -7.70 35.24 41.83
C ARG A 629 -7.90 36.27 42.94
N SER A 630 -8.19 37.54 42.62
CA SER A 630 -8.45 38.57 43.63
C SER A 630 -9.87 38.50 44.24
N VAL A 631 -10.80 37.76 43.64
CA VAL A 631 -12.18 37.60 44.15
C VAL A 631 -12.31 36.36 45.06
N VAL A 632 -11.56 35.28 44.82
CA VAL A 632 -11.64 34.05 45.62
C VAL A 632 -11.39 34.28 47.13
N PRO A 633 -10.34 35.02 47.57
CA PRO A 633 -10.13 35.30 48.99
C PRO A 633 -11.26 36.11 49.63
N GLN A 634 -11.95 36.97 48.86
CA GLN A 634 -13.07 37.76 49.37
C GLN A 634 -14.32 36.92 49.63
N HIS A 635 -14.49 35.79 48.95
CA HIS A 635 -15.59 34.85 49.22
C HIS A 635 -15.29 34.01 50.47
N GLN A 636 -14.07 33.45 50.56
CA GLN A 636 -13.64 32.67 51.72
C GLN A 636 -13.64 33.52 53.02
N ALA A 637 -13.17 34.77 52.96
CA ALA A 637 -13.23 35.69 54.10
C ALA A 637 -14.67 36.07 54.50
N ARG A 638 -15.60 36.13 53.54
CA ARG A 638 -17.04 36.35 53.81
C ARG A 638 -17.71 35.13 54.44
N GLU A 639 -17.44 33.94 53.92
CA GLU A 639 -17.98 32.69 54.49
C GLU A 639 -17.49 32.50 55.92
N ALA A 640 -16.19 32.74 56.18
CA ALA A 640 -15.60 32.73 57.52
C ALA A 640 -16.15 33.80 58.48
N THR A 641 -16.64 34.94 57.98
CA THR A 641 -17.29 35.95 58.83
C THR A 641 -18.78 35.66 59.08
N THR A 642 -19.51 35.07 58.13
CA THR A 642 -20.89 34.62 58.35
C THR A 642 -20.99 33.34 59.20
N SER A 643 -19.97 32.48 59.22
CA SER A 643 -19.96 31.31 60.13
C SER A 643 -19.75 31.71 61.60
N SER A 644 -19.38 32.97 61.88
CA SER A 644 -19.09 33.46 63.23
C SER A 644 -20.27 34.14 63.94
N SER A 645 -21.47 34.18 63.33
CA SER A 645 -22.64 34.91 63.89
C SER A 645 -23.85 34.04 64.24
N MET A 646 -23.71 32.71 64.33
CA MET A 646 -24.78 31.85 64.87
C MET A 646 -24.58 31.63 66.38
N THR A 647 -25.34 32.38 67.18
CA THR A 647 -25.46 32.17 68.63
C THR A 647 -26.17 30.85 68.96
N PRO A 648 -25.77 30.12 70.02
CA PRO A 648 -26.40 28.87 70.40
C PRO A 648 -27.66 29.11 71.25
N THR A 649 -28.82 28.67 70.77
CA THR A 649 -30.07 28.65 71.55
C THR A 649 -30.30 27.26 72.16
N ALA A 650 -30.68 27.20 73.43
CA ALA A 650 -30.60 25.99 74.24
C ALA A 650 -31.90 25.14 74.31
N ALA A 651 -31.69 23.82 74.32
CA ALA A 651 -32.35 22.79 75.15
C ALA A 651 -33.88 22.52 75.12
N ALA A 652 -34.23 21.32 74.64
CA ALA A 652 -35.12 20.33 75.32
C ALA A 652 -34.85 18.93 74.71
N LYS A 653 -34.38 17.91 75.45
CA LYS A 653 -35.16 16.82 76.11
C LYS A 653 -36.15 16.11 75.15
N HIS A 654 -36.22 14.78 74.99
CA HIS A 654 -35.78 13.64 75.82
C HIS A 654 -35.60 12.32 74.94
N PRO A 655 -35.52 11.04 75.42
CA PRO A 655 -34.45 10.10 75.00
C PRO A 655 -34.90 8.79 74.28
N CYS A 656 -33.99 7.78 74.25
CA CYS A 656 -34.10 6.38 73.77
C CYS A 656 -33.76 6.15 72.27
N GLN A 657 -33.07 5.08 71.83
CA GLN A 657 -32.44 3.93 72.54
C GLN A 657 -31.37 3.22 71.64
N ALA A 658 -30.25 2.81 72.24
CA ALA A 658 -29.39 1.61 71.99
C ALA A 658 -28.96 1.10 70.57
N GLY A 659 -27.71 0.61 70.49
CA GLY A 659 -27.15 -0.20 69.38
C GLY A 659 -25.91 0.41 68.72
N ASN A 660 -24.73 0.42 69.36
CA ASN A 660 -23.64 -0.58 69.30
C ASN A 660 -22.94 -0.76 67.95
N GLU A 661 -21.61 -0.53 67.97
CA GLU A 661 -20.53 -1.21 67.21
C GLU A 661 -20.56 -1.13 65.65
N ASP A 662 -19.47 -0.89 64.91
CA ASP A 662 -18.03 -0.95 65.21
C ASP A 662 -17.26 0.28 64.72
N ALA A 663 -16.07 0.50 65.29
CA ALA A 663 -15.07 1.43 64.77
C ALA A 663 -13.85 0.65 64.27
N ASP A 664 -13.30 1.01 63.09
CA ASP A 664 -11.85 1.04 62.97
C ASP A 664 -11.29 1.92 61.83
N GLN A 665 -10.35 2.76 62.24
CA GLN A 665 -9.17 3.33 61.55
C GLN A 665 -9.09 3.33 60.01
N ALA A 666 -9.13 4.54 59.43
CA ALA A 666 -8.54 4.83 58.12
C ALA A 666 -7.28 5.70 58.30
N ASN A 667 -6.10 5.10 58.18
CA ASN A 667 -4.81 5.77 58.33
C ASN A 667 -4.46 6.71 57.15
N ALA A 668 -3.85 7.85 57.47
CA ALA A 668 -3.22 8.71 56.48
C ALA A 668 -1.84 8.14 56.10
N HIS A 669 -1.57 7.98 54.80
CA HIS A 669 -0.25 7.61 54.29
C HIS A 669 0.45 8.81 53.63
N ALA A 670 1.49 9.31 54.30
CA ALA A 670 2.49 10.20 53.71
C ALA A 670 3.48 9.39 52.83
N PRO A 671 4.14 10.01 51.84
CA PRO A 671 5.10 9.31 50.98
C PRO A 671 6.44 9.09 51.71
N LEU A 672 6.77 7.82 51.93
CA LEU A 672 8.08 7.41 52.48
C LEU A 672 9.15 7.42 51.38
N VAL A 673 10.16 8.28 51.56
CA VAL A 673 11.40 8.24 50.76
C VAL A 673 12.23 7.04 51.19
N ALA A 674 12.21 5.98 50.39
CA ALA A 674 13.05 4.81 50.62
C ALA A 674 14.50 5.09 50.18
N SER A 675 15.40 5.29 51.14
CA SER A 675 16.83 5.37 50.89
C SER A 675 17.37 3.99 50.50
N THR A 676 17.86 3.86 49.27
CA THR A 676 18.38 2.59 48.74
C THR A 676 19.72 2.26 49.40
N LYS A 677 19.73 1.32 50.35
CA LYS A 677 20.99 0.72 50.84
C LYS A 677 21.69 -0.01 49.71
N LEU A 678 22.92 0.42 49.40
CA LEU A 678 23.88 -0.34 48.61
C LEU A 678 24.10 -1.71 49.27
N ILE A 679 23.78 -2.78 48.56
CA ILE A 679 24.31 -4.11 48.85
C ILE A 679 25.63 -4.21 48.11
N SER A 680 26.72 -4.33 48.86
CA SER A 680 28.07 -4.51 48.33
C SER A 680 28.27 -5.95 47.84
N ASP A 681 28.61 -6.12 46.57
CA ASP A 681 29.10 -7.39 46.05
C ASP A 681 30.43 -7.80 46.71
N PRO A 682 30.72 -9.10 46.85
CA PRO A 682 31.97 -9.58 47.44
C PRO A 682 33.17 -9.24 46.54
N PRO A 683 34.36 -8.98 47.12
CA PRO A 683 35.53 -8.57 46.34
C PRO A 683 36.01 -9.68 45.41
N LEU A 684 36.00 -9.41 44.11
CA LEU A 684 36.68 -10.21 43.11
C LEU A 684 38.18 -10.27 43.45
N LYS A 685 38.72 -11.49 43.51
CA LYS A 685 40.16 -11.72 43.71
C LYS A 685 40.92 -11.04 42.56
N GLN A 686 41.72 -10.03 42.89
CA GLN A 686 42.70 -9.48 41.95
C GLN A 686 43.79 -10.53 41.73
N GLU A 687 43.84 -11.13 40.54
CA GLU A 687 45.05 -11.80 40.08
C GLU A 687 46.16 -10.76 39.93
N VAL A 688 47.33 -11.06 40.48
CA VAL A 688 48.52 -10.20 40.37
C VAL A 688 49.05 -10.31 38.94
N ILE A 689 48.55 -9.45 38.06
CA ILE A 689 49.03 -9.32 36.68
C ILE A 689 50.46 -8.78 36.74
N ALA A 690 51.42 -9.59 36.28
CA ALA A 690 52.82 -9.19 36.14
C ALA A 690 52.94 -7.90 35.29
N PRO A 691 53.91 -7.00 35.57
CA PRO A 691 54.00 -5.70 34.92
C PRO A 691 54.05 -5.85 33.40
N SER A 692 52.99 -5.41 32.73
CA SER A 692 52.90 -5.44 31.28
C SER A 692 53.91 -4.49 30.67
N LYS A 693 54.55 -4.91 29.56
CA LYS A 693 55.44 -4.02 28.80
C LYS A 693 54.65 -2.76 28.38
N PRO A 694 55.25 -1.56 28.44
CA PRO A 694 54.57 -0.34 28.04
C PRO A 694 54.03 -0.46 26.60
N PRO A 695 52.83 0.07 26.32
CA PRO A 695 52.23 -0.03 25.00
C PRO A 695 53.13 0.62 23.95
N GLN A 696 53.38 -0.09 22.84
CA GLN A 696 54.13 0.44 21.72
C GLN A 696 53.34 1.58 21.06
N SER A 697 54.03 2.65 20.66
CA SER A 697 53.39 3.75 19.90
C SER A 697 52.93 3.26 18.53
N PHE A 698 51.93 3.95 17.97
CA PHE A 698 51.35 3.59 16.67
C PHE A 698 52.40 3.55 15.54
N ASP A 699 53.32 4.51 15.52
CA ASP A 699 54.40 4.58 14.52
C ASP A 699 55.37 3.40 14.61
N VAL A 700 55.68 2.93 15.82
CA VAL A 700 56.51 1.73 16.03
C VAL A 700 55.76 0.49 15.54
N MET A 701 54.44 0.45 15.71
CA MET A 701 53.62 -0.65 15.21
C MET A 701 53.57 -0.68 13.68
N LEU A 702 53.32 0.47 13.03
CA LEU A 702 53.36 0.60 11.57
C LEU A 702 54.73 0.27 10.97
N ARG A 703 55.82 0.75 11.59
CA ARG A 703 57.18 0.47 11.12
C ARG A 703 57.47 -1.03 11.11
N LYS A 704 57.12 -1.74 12.18
CA LYS A 704 57.22 -3.20 12.24
C LYS A 704 56.38 -3.90 11.17
N MET A 705 55.17 -3.41 10.86
CA MET A 705 54.36 -3.98 9.78
C MET A 705 55.01 -3.78 8.40
N ARG A 706 55.61 -2.60 8.13
CA ARG A 706 56.40 -2.34 6.92
C ARG A 706 57.60 -3.26 6.80
N GLU A 707 58.43 -3.33 7.85
CA GLU A 707 59.67 -4.10 7.89
C GLU A 707 59.43 -5.61 7.75
N SER A 708 58.41 -6.14 8.45
CA SER A 708 58.11 -7.59 8.46
C SER A 708 57.26 -8.08 7.29
N ARG A 709 56.62 -7.19 6.52
CA ARG A 709 55.68 -7.52 5.44
C ARG A 709 54.60 -8.52 5.86
N VAL A 710 54.12 -8.45 7.09
CA VAL A 710 53.16 -9.40 7.67
C VAL A 710 51.73 -9.14 7.19
N ALA A 711 50.99 -10.21 6.85
CA ALA A 711 49.61 -10.12 6.34
C ALA A 711 48.64 -9.50 7.37
N PHE A 712 47.79 -8.58 6.91
CA PHE A 712 46.76 -7.97 7.75
C PHE A 712 45.52 -7.61 6.93
N SER A 713 44.37 -7.51 7.59
CA SER A 713 43.12 -7.01 7.03
C SER A 713 42.65 -5.77 7.77
N ILE A 714 42.18 -4.74 7.05
CA ILE A 714 41.60 -3.55 7.66
C ILE A 714 40.08 -3.72 7.80
N SER A 715 39.56 -3.41 8.97
CA SER A 715 38.13 -3.26 9.24
C SER A 715 37.82 -1.83 9.71
N GLN A 716 36.65 -1.30 9.36
CA GLN A 716 36.20 0.03 9.81
C GLN A 716 35.15 -0.12 10.92
N THR A 717 35.25 0.72 11.96
CA THR A 717 34.23 0.85 13.01
C THR A 717 34.07 2.31 13.43
N TYR A 718 33.23 2.59 14.42
CA TYR A 718 33.04 3.91 15.00
C TYR A 718 33.17 3.83 16.53
N GLU A 719 33.99 4.72 17.10
CA GLU A 719 34.17 4.87 18.55
C GLU A 719 33.88 6.34 18.88
N GLN A 720 32.88 6.62 19.71
CA GLN A 720 32.42 7.99 20.03
C GLN A 720 32.13 8.85 18.77
N ASP A 721 31.35 8.30 17.84
CA ASP A 721 30.99 8.88 16.52
C ASP A 721 32.18 9.22 15.60
N LYS A 722 33.41 8.87 15.98
CA LYS A 722 34.61 9.03 15.14
C LYS A 722 34.92 7.73 14.43
N LYS A 723 35.14 7.78 13.12
CA LYS A 723 35.58 6.64 12.30
C LYS A 723 36.94 6.14 12.81
N VAL A 724 37.03 4.85 13.12
CA VAL A 724 38.24 4.16 13.56
C VAL A 724 38.56 3.05 12.55
N LEU A 725 39.83 2.87 12.20
CA LEU A 725 40.30 1.72 11.42
C LEU A 725 41.01 0.73 12.34
N ILE A 726 40.79 -0.56 12.12
CA ILE A 726 41.41 -1.64 12.90
C ILE A 726 42.06 -2.62 11.93
N ALA A 727 43.38 -2.63 11.90
CA ALA A 727 44.15 -3.67 11.25
C ALA A 727 44.22 -4.91 12.14
N SER A 728 43.81 -6.06 11.60
CA SER A 728 43.86 -7.36 12.26
C SER A 728 45.01 -8.17 11.66
N VAL A 729 45.94 -8.59 12.52
CA VAL A 729 47.12 -9.39 12.17
C VAL A 729 46.90 -10.81 12.70
N ALA A 730 47.28 -11.82 11.91
CA ALA A 730 47.15 -13.22 12.33
C ALA A 730 47.98 -13.50 13.60
N ASP A 731 47.42 -14.28 14.53
CA ASP A 731 48.01 -14.53 15.86
C ASP A 731 49.48 -14.95 15.81
N ARG A 732 49.83 -15.86 14.89
CA ARG A 732 51.19 -16.36 14.66
C ARG A 732 52.15 -15.22 14.32
N ASP A 733 51.76 -14.38 13.37
CA ASP A 733 52.61 -13.34 12.83
C ASP A 733 52.75 -12.17 13.81
N ALA A 734 51.63 -11.78 14.45
CA ALA A 734 51.60 -10.78 15.52
C ALA A 734 52.55 -11.15 16.68
N SER A 735 52.55 -12.43 17.10
CA SER A 735 53.48 -12.94 18.10
C SER A 735 54.93 -12.94 17.62
N ALA A 736 55.21 -13.32 16.37
CA ALA A 736 56.57 -13.39 15.82
C ALA A 736 57.27 -12.02 15.75
N ILE A 737 56.53 -10.95 15.49
CA ILE A 737 57.03 -9.57 15.34
C ILE A 737 56.82 -8.69 16.59
N GLY A 738 56.19 -9.26 17.63
CA GLY A 738 55.85 -8.56 18.86
C GLY A 738 54.91 -7.37 18.63
N LEU A 739 53.84 -7.57 17.85
CA LEU A 739 52.72 -6.63 17.67
C LEU A 739 51.44 -7.17 18.35
N PRO A 740 50.50 -6.29 18.72
CA PRO A 740 49.17 -6.73 19.13
C PRO A 740 48.39 -7.30 17.93
N ARG A 741 47.50 -8.27 18.18
CA ARG A 741 46.60 -8.87 17.17
C ARG A 741 45.72 -7.84 16.44
N ARG A 742 45.44 -6.70 17.09
CA ARG A 742 44.60 -5.61 16.59
C ARG A 742 45.32 -4.29 16.80
N ILE A 743 45.57 -3.56 15.73
CA ILE A 743 46.18 -2.23 15.72
C ILE A 743 45.08 -1.22 15.37
N ILE A 744 44.83 -0.25 16.25
CA ILE A 744 43.67 0.64 16.21
C ILE A 744 44.13 2.05 15.85
N ALA A 745 43.73 2.54 14.68
CA ALA A 745 43.97 3.89 14.20
C ALA A 745 42.76 4.79 14.49
N ARG A 746 42.90 5.69 15.46
CA ARG A 746 41.87 6.61 15.95
C ARG A 746 42.02 8.01 15.38
N LEU A 747 43.26 8.49 15.25
CA LEU A 747 43.55 9.83 14.76
C LEU A 747 43.47 9.89 13.22
N PRO A 748 43.22 11.07 12.62
CA PRO A 748 43.23 11.23 11.17
C PRO A 748 44.52 10.76 10.51
N GLN A 749 45.67 11.10 11.09
CA GLN A 749 46.99 10.72 10.58
C GLN A 749 47.21 9.20 10.63
N GLU A 750 46.98 8.58 11.79
CA GLU A 750 47.07 7.12 11.98
C GLU A 750 46.26 6.34 10.93
N ARG A 751 45.08 6.84 10.57
CA ARG A 751 44.20 6.21 9.55
C ARG A 751 44.74 6.40 8.13
N ALA A 752 45.36 7.54 7.83
CA ALA A 752 46.02 7.78 6.55
C ALA A 752 47.26 6.88 6.39
N ASP A 753 48.10 6.80 7.42
CA ASP A 753 49.32 5.98 7.41
C ASP A 753 49.00 4.48 7.28
N LEU A 754 47.91 4.01 7.93
CA LEU A 754 47.46 2.62 7.82
C LEU A 754 46.88 2.27 6.43
N MET A 755 46.26 3.24 5.75
CA MET A 755 45.80 3.08 4.36
C MET A 755 46.98 3.14 3.38
N SER A 756 47.93 4.06 3.57
CA SER A 756 49.19 4.11 2.80
C SER A 756 49.92 2.77 2.84
N LEU A 757 49.98 2.13 4.02
CA LEU A 757 50.58 0.80 4.16
C LEU A 757 49.84 -0.31 3.39
N LEU A 758 48.53 -0.19 3.18
CA LEU A 758 47.76 -1.12 2.35
C LEU A 758 48.07 -0.90 0.85
N ASP A 759 48.11 0.36 0.43
CA ASP A 759 48.36 0.75 -0.97
C ASP A 759 49.82 0.48 -1.40
N GLU A 760 50.79 0.77 -0.52
CA GLU A 760 52.21 0.37 -0.67
C GLU A 760 52.34 -1.12 -1.02
N ARG A 761 51.48 -1.94 -0.43
CA ARG A 761 51.53 -3.39 -0.57
C ARG A 761 50.83 -3.89 -1.83
N ALA A 762 49.66 -3.33 -2.16
CA ALA A 762 48.97 -3.61 -3.41
C ALA A 762 49.85 -3.34 -4.64
N ASN A 763 50.74 -2.34 -4.56
CA ASN A 763 51.72 -2.03 -5.60
C ASN A 763 52.91 -3.00 -5.66
N ILE A 764 53.28 -3.65 -4.55
CA ILE A 764 54.38 -4.65 -4.51
C ILE A 764 53.92 -6.00 -5.07
N ASP A 765 52.66 -6.38 -4.83
CA ASP A 765 52.09 -7.65 -5.31
C ASP A 765 51.62 -7.59 -6.78
N ALA A 766 51.80 -6.45 -7.47
CA ALA A 766 51.52 -6.29 -8.89
C ALA A 766 52.65 -6.90 -9.76
N PRO A 767 52.36 -7.85 -10.67
CA PRO A 767 53.40 -8.52 -11.46
C PRO A 767 54.04 -7.57 -12.48
N SER A 768 55.36 -7.36 -12.41
CA SER A 768 56.08 -6.45 -13.29
C SER A 768 56.18 -7.00 -14.73
N THR A 769 55.44 -6.40 -15.67
CA THR A 769 55.54 -6.70 -17.10
C THR A 769 56.75 -6.01 -17.73
N LYS A 770 57.90 -6.71 -17.77
CA LYS A 770 59.04 -6.30 -18.60
C LYS A 770 58.80 -6.66 -20.07
N THR A 771 58.45 -5.67 -20.90
CA THR A 771 58.60 -5.75 -22.35
C THR A 771 59.44 -4.58 -22.84
N GLN A 772 60.73 -4.82 -23.10
CA GLN A 772 61.54 -3.90 -23.88
C GLN A 772 61.12 -4.00 -25.35
N ARG A 773 60.85 -2.87 -26.01
CA ARG A 773 60.93 -2.76 -27.46
C ARG A 773 61.48 -1.39 -27.83
N ALA A 774 62.45 -1.38 -28.74
CA ALA A 774 63.21 -0.18 -29.10
C ALA A 774 62.33 0.85 -29.83
N ALA A 775 62.64 2.12 -29.62
CA ALA A 775 62.08 3.21 -30.40
C ALA A 775 62.79 3.31 -31.77
N VAL A 776 61.98 3.51 -32.81
CA VAL A 776 62.39 4.15 -34.07
C VAL A 776 61.36 5.26 -34.30
N GLU A 777 61.82 6.46 -34.58
CA GLU A 777 60.96 7.64 -34.66
C GLU A 777 60.06 7.64 -35.91
N PRO A 778 58.85 8.24 -35.84
CA PRO A 778 58.05 8.57 -37.01
C PRO A 778 58.27 10.03 -37.43
N ASP A 779 58.49 10.26 -38.72
CA ASP A 779 58.51 11.62 -39.31
C ASP A 779 57.45 11.75 -40.42
N GLY A 780 56.87 12.94 -40.53
CA GLY A 780 56.27 13.45 -41.77
C GLY A 780 54.84 13.04 -42.19
N SER A 781 53.93 14.03 -42.16
CA SER A 781 52.98 14.37 -43.26
C SER A 781 51.99 13.29 -43.77
N ALA A 782 50.69 13.31 -43.43
CA ALA A 782 49.61 14.25 -43.82
C ALA A 782 48.87 13.96 -45.16
N VAL A 783 47.64 14.48 -45.24
CA VAL A 783 46.73 14.60 -46.42
C VAL A 783 45.82 13.40 -46.79
N SER A 784 44.51 13.68 -46.76
CA SER A 784 43.36 12.93 -47.31
C SER A 784 43.16 13.34 -48.79
N PRO A 785 42.53 12.59 -49.76
CA PRO A 785 41.20 11.97 -49.59
C PRO A 785 40.76 10.75 -50.48
N ARG A 786 39.74 10.01 -49.98
CA ARG A 786 38.44 9.62 -50.62
C ARG A 786 38.34 9.10 -52.10
N VAL A 787 37.45 8.08 -52.29
CA VAL A 787 36.59 7.73 -53.47
C VAL A 787 36.95 6.47 -54.32
N THR A 788 36.05 5.44 -54.31
CA THR A 788 35.75 4.35 -55.32
C THR A 788 36.86 3.34 -55.73
N ASP A 789 36.61 2.11 -56.24
CA ASP A 789 35.43 1.21 -56.32
C ASP A 789 35.86 -0.24 -56.72
N ILE A 790 34.92 -1.21 -56.61
CA ILE A 790 34.78 -2.44 -57.46
C ILE A 790 35.71 -3.67 -57.27
N ALA A 791 35.06 -4.86 -57.39
CA ALA A 791 35.49 -6.20 -57.83
C ALA A 791 36.05 -7.30 -56.87
N GLU A 792 35.29 -8.40 -56.85
CA GLU A 792 35.70 -9.81 -57.05
C GLU A 792 36.76 -10.50 -56.16
N ALA A 793 36.36 -11.57 -55.45
CA ALA A 793 36.40 -12.94 -55.98
C ALA A 793 36.11 -14.03 -54.92
N SER A 794 35.30 -15.04 -55.28
CA SER A 794 35.09 -16.28 -54.50
C SER A 794 36.30 -17.23 -54.57
N PRO A 795 36.54 -18.08 -53.56
CA PRO A 795 36.18 -19.52 -53.64
C PRO A 795 35.86 -20.17 -52.26
N LYS A 796 35.40 -21.43 -52.06
CA LYS A 796 34.71 -22.51 -52.83
C LYS A 796 34.32 -23.64 -51.83
N VAL A 797 33.31 -24.48 -52.16
CA VAL A 797 33.19 -25.94 -51.80
C VAL A 797 32.99 -26.30 -50.30
N ALA A 798 32.14 -27.24 -49.88
CA ALA A 798 31.03 -28.04 -50.45
C ALA A 798 30.11 -28.45 -49.26
N ASP A 799 28.78 -28.55 -49.33
CA ASP A 799 27.91 -29.32 -50.26
C ASP A 799 27.93 -30.85 -49.97
N GLN A 800 26.99 -31.36 -49.14
CA GLN A 800 25.79 -32.06 -49.63
C GLN A 800 24.85 -32.62 -48.54
N ASP A 801 23.56 -32.57 -48.86
CA ASP A 801 22.43 -33.05 -48.04
C ASP A 801 22.26 -34.58 -48.03
N ARG A 802 21.44 -35.09 -47.07
CA ARG A 802 20.09 -35.60 -47.43
C ARG A 802 19.24 -36.06 -46.25
N ASP A 803 17.94 -35.77 -46.37
CA ASP A 803 16.86 -36.29 -45.53
C ASP A 803 16.67 -37.81 -45.65
N ARG A 804 16.08 -38.44 -44.61
CA ARG A 804 14.75 -39.08 -44.74
C ARG A 804 14.16 -39.60 -43.42
N GLU A 805 12.83 -39.72 -43.44
CA GLU A 805 11.96 -40.26 -42.40
C GLU A 805 12.16 -41.77 -42.16
N GLY A 806 11.82 -42.28 -40.96
CA GLY A 806 11.80 -43.73 -40.71
C GLY A 806 11.40 -44.17 -39.30
N GLN A 807 10.25 -44.83 -39.17
CA GLN A 807 9.60 -45.35 -37.95
C GLN A 807 10.39 -46.41 -37.12
N PRO A 808 9.95 -46.71 -35.86
CA PRO A 808 10.78 -47.41 -34.87
C PRO A 808 10.75 -48.95 -34.94
N ARG A 809 11.88 -49.57 -34.53
CA ARG A 809 11.99 -51.00 -34.14
C ARG A 809 12.53 -51.06 -32.71
N LYS A 810 11.80 -51.62 -31.74
CA LYS A 810 11.85 -53.05 -31.36
C LYS A 810 13.28 -53.57 -31.23
N HIS A 811 13.80 -53.60 -30.00
CA HIS A 811 14.88 -54.50 -29.61
C HIS A 811 14.34 -55.63 -28.75
N THR A 812 14.65 -56.85 -29.17
CA THR A 812 14.32 -58.12 -28.53
C THR A 812 15.44 -58.53 -27.56
N LEU A 813 15.12 -59.48 -26.67
CA LEU A 813 16.06 -60.21 -25.80
C LEU A 813 17.21 -60.87 -26.59
N PRO A 814 18.24 -61.32 -25.87
CA PRO A 814 18.52 -62.76 -25.90
C PRO A 814 18.46 -63.44 -24.51
N ASP A 815 17.87 -64.63 -24.49
CA ASP A 815 18.07 -65.65 -23.44
C ASP A 815 19.45 -66.31 -23.58
N THR A 816 20.02 -66.86 -22.49
CA THR A 816 20.29 -68.32 -22.33
C THR A 816 21.11 -68.70 -21.07
N THR A 817 20.45 -69.43 -20.15
CA THR A 817 20.91 -70.63 -19.36
C THR A 817 22.22 -70.64 -18.55
N LYS A 818 22.14 -70.87 -17.22
CA LYS A 818 22.36 -72.16 -16.46
C LYS A 818 23.80 -72.72 -16.58
N GLN A 819 24.55 -73.08 -15.53
CA GLN A 819 24.22 -74.06 -14.47
C GLN A 819 25.37 -74.16 -13.42
N GLN A 820 25.06 -74.46 -12.13
CA GLN A 820 25.89 -75.19 -11.11
C GLN A 820 27.31 -74.65 -10.71
N SER A 821 27.89 -74.88 -9.52
CA SER A 821 27.54 -75.70 -8.32
C SER A 821 28.26 -75.21 -7.04
N ASP A 822 27.63 -75.47 -5.88
CA ASP A 822 28.17 -75.84 -4.54
C ASP A 822 29.31 -75.08 -3.85
N THR A 823 29.02 -74.53 -2.65
CA THR A 823 29.46 -75.11 -1.35
C THR A 823 28.86 -74.37 -0.13
N SER A 824 28.71 -75.08 0.99
CA SER A 824 28.36 -74.60 2.36
C SER A 824 29.13 -75.49 3.37
N PRO A 825 29.03 -75.36 4.72
CA PRO A 825 28.40 -74.34 5.59
C PRO A 825 29.34 -73.88 6.75
N SER A 826 28.75 -73.44 7.89
CA SER A 826 29.35 -73.28 9.25
C SER A 826 30.04 -71.93 9.56
N THR A 827 30.01 -71.34 10.76
CA THR A 827 29.52 -71.83 12.08
C THR A 827 29.02 -70.66 12.97
N ARG A 828 28.02 -70.90 13.85
CA ARG A 828 27.70 -70.13 15.09
C ARG A 828 28.43 -70.80 16.28
N PRO A 829 28.77 -70.12 17.40
CA PRO A 829 27.83 -69.97 18.54
C PRO A 829 28.21 -68.79 19.50
N PRO A 830 27.76 -68.71 20.79
CA PRO A 830 26.55 -69.24 21.43
C PRO A 830 25.63 -68.14 22.04
N ILE A 831 24.56 -68.57 22.71
CA ILE A 831 23.61 -67.79 23.51
C ILE A 831 23.86 -68.10 24.99
N GLU A 832 23.65 -67.13 25.91
CA GLU A 832 23.25 -67.47 27.28
C GLU A 832 22.23 -66.47 27.86
N LYS A 833 21.49 -66.91 28.89
CA LYS A 833 20.29 -66.25 29.46
C LYS A 833 20.52 -65.87 30.92
N LEU A 834 19.88 -64.79 31.38
CA LEU A 834 19.28 -64.64 32.73
C LEU A 834 18.27 -63.47 32.63
N GLU A 835 16.95 -63.64 32.74
CA GLU A 835 16.09 -64.03 33.88
C GLU A 835 15.46 -62.79 34.58
N LYS A 836 14.39 -62.97 35.38
CA LYS A 836 13.30 -61.99 35.55
C LYS A 836 13.14 -61.42 36.97
N GLN A 837 12.68 -60.16 37.02
CA GLN A 837 11.79 -59.57 38.06
C GLN A 837 12.38 -59.42 39.51
N PRO A 838 11.67 -58.75 40.47
CA PRO A 838 11.08 -57.41 40.38
C PRO A 838 11.25 -56.55 41.67
N ALA A 839 11.37 -55.22 41.57
CA ALA A 839 11.12 -54.22 42.63
C ALA A 839 11.41 -52.80 42.08
N ALA A 840 10.86 -51.69 42.57
CA ALA A 840 9.65 -51.37 43.33
C ALA A 840 9.35 -49.87 43.07
N PRO A 841 8.11 -49.37 43.23
CA PRO A 841 7.77 -48.01 42.81
C PRO A 841 8.26 -46.97 43.82
N PHE A 842 8.99 -45.95 43.36
CA PHE A 842 9.24 -44.74 44.15
C PHE A 842 8.52 -43.53 43.57
N VAL A 843 7.61 -43.00 44.37
CA VAL A 843 6.77 -41.83 44.13
C VAL A 843 7.49 -40.59 44.64
N PHE A 844 7.35 -39.46 43.96
CA PHE A 844 7.40 -38.16 44.66
C PHE A 844 6.39 -37.17 44.09
N ASP A 845 5.72 -36.47 45.00
CA ASP A 845 4.59 -35.58 44.73
C ASP A 845 4.97 -34.24 44.10
N ALA A 846 4.20 -33.82 43.09
CA ALA A 846 3.97 -32.41 42.79
C ALA A 846 2.53 -32.22 42.32
N LYS A 847 1.71 -31.59 43.17
CA LYS A 847 0.24 -31.51 43.03
C LYS A 847 -0.19 -30.57 41.90
N PHE A 848 -0.93 -31.09 40.91
CA PHE A 848 -1.85 -30.29 40.10
C PHE A 848 -3.26 -30.38 40.71
N PRO A 849 -3.92 -29.26 41.03
CA PRO A 849 -5.28 -29.30 41.57
C PRO A 849 -6.31 -29.54 40.46
N ASP A 850 -7.05 -30.63 40.60
CA ASP A 850 -8.26 -30.91 39.84
C ASP A 850 -9.33 -29.83 40.09
N ARG A 851 -10.12 -29.47 39.08
CA ARG A 851 -11.31 -28.63 39.28
C ARG A 851 -12.42 -28.95 38.26
N LYS A 852 -13.15 -30.01 38.56
CA LYS A 852 -14.55 -30.18 38.12
C LYS A 852 -15.50 -29.89 39.29
N SER A 853 -16.74 -29.57 38.93
CA SER A 853 -17.92 -29.36 39.81
C SER A 853 -17.77 -28.36 40.96
N SER A 854 -18.25 -27.13 40.72
CA SER A 854 -18.95 -26.36 41.75
C SER A 854 -20.13 -25.60 41.15
N VAL A 855 -21.34 -26.14 41.40
CA VAL A 855 -22.59 -25.43 41.72
C VAL A 855 -22.92 -24.16 40.91
N LYS A 856 -24.00 -24.24 40.10
CA LYS A 856 -24.80 -23.05 39.75
C LYS A 856 -25.50 -22.54 41.02
N ALA A 857 -24.93 -21.55 41.67
CA ALA A 857 -25.61 -20.79 42.72
C ALA A 857 -26.45 -19.69 42.05
N SER A 858 -27.74 -19.93 41.91
CA SER A 858 -28.72 -18.90 41.56
C SER A 858 -29.00 -18.03 42.79
N VAL A 859 -28.27 -16.92 42.95
CA VAL A 859 -28.67 -15.85 43.87
C VAL A 859 -29.56 -14.90 43.09
N ALA A 860 -30.86 -14.97 43.38
CA ALA A 860 -31.79 -13.94 42.98
C ALA A 860 -31.47 -12.66 43.77
N ASN A 861 -31.45 -11.51 43.10
CA ASN A 861 -31.66 -10.24 43.77
C ASN A 861 -32.76 -9.48 43.04
N SER A 862 -33.89 -9.35 43.74
CA SER A 862 -35.15 -8.79 43.28
C SER A 862 -35.16 -7.27 43.38
N SER A 863 -35.66 -6.58 42.35
CA SER A 863 -36.20 -5.22 42.42
C SER A 863 -36.98 -4.89 41.13
N PRO A 864 -38.02 -4.03 41.20
CA PRO A 864 -39.36 -4.61 41.22
C PRO A 864 -40.13 -4.46 39.91
N ALA A 865 -41.03 -5.43 39.67
CA ALA A 865 -42.09 -5.28 38.68
C ALA A 865 -43.13 -4.27 39.18
N HIS A 866 -43.15 -3.05 38.62
CA HIS A 866 -44.26 -2.14 38.82
C HIS A 866 -45.39 -2.44 37.82
N ASN A 867 -46.52 -2.87 38.35
CA ASN A 867 -47.80 -2.93 37.66
C ASN A 867 -48.10 -1.61 36.94
N ARG A 868 -48.58 -1.68 35.68
CA ARG A 868 -49.43 -0.62 35.15
C ARG A 868 -50.59 -1.19 34.33
N ALA A 869 -51.71 -1.24 35.04
CA ALA A 869 -53.09 -1.46 34.63
C ALA A 869 -53.42 -1.36 33.13
N GLU A 870 -54.18 -2.36 32.67
CA GLU A 870 -55.16 -2.19 31.61
C GLU A 870 -56.20 -1.11 31.99
N LEU A 871 -56.58 -0.26 31.04
CA LEU A 871 -57.86 0.45 31.01
C LEU A 871 -58.13 0.86 29.55
N GLY A 872 -59.38 0.73 29.10
CA GLY A 872 -59.73 0.69 27.68
C GLY A 872 -60.24 1.99 27.05
N GLY A 873 -60.73 1.87 25.81
CA GLY A 873 -61.33 2.93 24.99
C GLY A 873 -61.04 2.66 23.50
N ALA A 874 -61.87 2.06 22.64
CA ALA A 874 -63.31 2.18 22.32
C ALA A 874 -63.52 2.77 20.90
N LYS A 875 -63.72 1.88 19.90
CA LYS A 875 -64.62 2.00 18.72
C LYS A 875 -64.40 3.18 17.71
N PRO A 876 -65.05 3.20 16.51
CA PRO A 876 -66.07 2.28 15.95
C PRO A 876 -65.79 1.68 14.54
N ARG A 877 -66.66 0.74 14.15
CA ARG A 877 -66.92 0.25 12.77
C ARG A 877 -68.09 1.04 12.14
N SER A 878 -68.13 1.13 10.80
CA SER A 878 -69.36 1.12 9.95
C SER A 878 -68.98 1.26 8.47
N THR A 879 -68.93 0.18 7.65
CA THR A 879 -70.00 -0.45 6.82
C THR A 879 -70.16 0.13 5.39
N PRO A 880 -70.58 -0.69 4.38
CA PRO A 880 -70.56 -0.34 2.96
C PRO A 880 -71.93 0.13 2.42
N SER A 881 -71.99 0.61 1.17
CA SER A 881 -73.23 0.74 0.38
C SER A 881 -72.97 0.59 -1.13
N ALA A 882 -74.04 0.40 -1.91
CA ALA A 882 -74.02 -0.23 -3.24
C ALA A 882 -74.51 0.68 -4.41
N ASN A 883 -74.49 0.09 -5.62
CA ASN A 883 -74.98 0.62 -6.91
C ASN A 883 -76.38 1.26 -6.89
N PRO A 884 -76.71 2.05 -7.93
CA PRO A 884 -77.70 1.57 -8.90
C PRO A 884 -77.38 1.79 -10.41
N ARG A 885 -78.18 1.12 -11.27
CA ARG A 885 -78.19 1.15 -12.77
C ARG A 885 -78.77 2.47 -13.33
N MET A 886 -78.48 2.91 -14.58
CA MET A 886 -79.24 2.66 -15.84
C MET A 886 -78.79 3.67 -16.96
N ARG A 887 -79.07 3.59 -18.28
CA ARG A 887 -79.53 2.54 -19.25
C ARG A 887 -79.57 3.07 -20.73
N GLN A 888 -78.84 2.44 -21.68
CA GLN A 888 -79.02 2.52 -23.18
C GLN A 888 -78.78 3.90 -23.86
N THR A 889 -78.41 4.06 -25.15
CA THR A 889 -78.70 3.29 -26.40
C THR A 889 -77.69 3.56 -27.56
N GLN A 890 -77.67 2.66 -28.57
CA GLN A 890 -77.33 2.84 -30.02
C GLN A 890 -75.86 2.81 -30.57
N THR A 891 -75.77 2.11 -31.71
CA THR A 891 -74.68 1.79 -32.67
C THR A 891 -74.98 2.48 -34.04
N PRO A 892 -74.29 2.26 -35.20
CA PRO A 892 -72.98 1.68 -35.55
C PRO A 892 -72.16 2.51 -36.61
N ILE A 893 -71.04 1.96 -37.12
CA ILE A 893 -70.44 2.04 -38.50
C ILE A 893 -69.02 1.39 -38.41
N ALA A 894 -68.73 0.21 -38.99
CA ALA A 894 -68.22 -0.06 -40.36
C ALA A 894 -66.89 0.68 -40.70
N GLN A 895 -65.86 0.10 -41.36
CA GLN A 895 -65.73 -1.15 -42.11
C GLN A 895 -64.24 -1.53 -42.37
N ALA A 896 -64.02 -2.74 -42.94
CA ALA A 896 -62.88 -3.16 -43.78
C ALA A 896 -61.44 -3.26 -43.20
N SER A 897 -60.99 -4.49 -43.01
CA SER A 897 -59.58 -4.91 -43.00
C SER A 897 -59.06 -5.16 -44.42
N ALA A 898 -57.86 -4.68 -44.75
CA ALA A 898 -57.17 -4.96 -46.02
C ALA A 898 -55.90 -5.82 -45.80
N PRO A 899 -55.63 -6.83 -46.65
CA PRO A 899 -54.46 -7.70 -46.49
C PRO A 899 -53.17 -7.06 -47.00
N LYS A 900 -52.05 -7.32 -46.31
CA LYS A 900 -50.70 -6.87 -46.71
C LYS A 900 -50.23 -7.57 -48.00
N PRO A 901 -49.58 -6.88 -48.95
CA PRO A 901 -49.04 -7.51 -50.16
C PRO A 901 -47.80 -8.36 -49.84
N LYS A 902 -47.65 -9.48 -50.55
CA LYS A 902 -46.42 -10.29 -50.58
C LYS A 902 -45.40 -9.63 -51.52
N PRO A 903 -44.10 -9.55 -51.16
CA PRO A 903 -43.08 -9.06 -52.08
C PRO A 903 -42.83 -10.06 -53.21
N SER A 904 -42.97 -9.62 -54.45
CA SER A 904 -42.57 -10.35 -55.64
C SER A 904 -41.04 -10.34 -55.80
N LYS A 905 -40.45 -11.49 -56.13
CA LYS A 905 -39.03 -11.57 -56.52
C LYS A 905 -38.88 -11.04 -57.95
N SER A 906 -38.31 -9.85 -58.12
CA SER A 906 -37.75 -9.45 -59.42
C SER A 906 -36.42 -10.17 -59.64
N ILE A 907 -36.29 -10.82 -60.80
CA ILE A 907 -35.02 -11.41 -61.24
C ILE A 907 -34.18 -10.27 -61.81
N VAL A 908 -33.18 -9.82 -61.04
CA VAL A 908 -32.19 -8.85 -61.52
C VAL A 908 -31.22 -9.56 -62.45
N SER A 909 -31.07 -9.03 -63.67
CA SER A 909 -30.12 -9.53 -64.66
C SER A 909 -28.69 -9.50 -64.13
N GLN A 910 -28.02 -10.65 -64.13
CA GLN A 910 -26.65 -10.82 -63.60
C GLN A 910 -25.57 -10.45 -64.62
N ASN A 911 -25.71 -9.33 -65.32
CA ASN A 911 -24.58 -8.72 -66.03
C ASN A 911 -23.86 -7.77 -65.06
N PRO A 912 -22.69 -8.14 -64.49
CA PRO A 912 -21.94 -7.24 -63.62
C PRO A 912 -21.58 -5.95 -64.38
N THR A 913 -22.15 -4.84 -63.92
CA THR A 913 -22.00 -3.52 -64.53
C THR A 913 -20.51 -3.17 -64.63
N ALA A 914 -20.05 -2.87 -65.85
CA ALA A 914 -18.66 -2.51 -66.05
C ALA A 914 -18.32 -1.24 -65.26
N LEU A 915 -17.20 -1.24 -64.54
CA LEU A 915 -16.73 -0.11 -63.75
C LEU A 915 -16.55 1.11 -64.66
N THR A 916 -17.40 2.12 -64.49
CA THR A 916 -17.58 3.20 -65.46
C THR A 916 -16.47 4.26 -65.35
N ALA A 917 -16.32 5.10 -66.38
CA ALA A 917 -15.44 6.26 -66.30
C ALA A 917 -15.87 7.22 -65.17
N ALA A 918 -17.16 7.29 -64.85
CA ALA A 918 -17.68 8.05 -63.71
C ALA A 918 -17.24 7.43 -62.37
N ASP A 919 -17.29 6.11 -62.21
CA ASP A 919 -16.81 5.42 -61.00
C ASP A 919 -15.31 5.67 -60.76
N ARG A 920 -14.49 5.64 -61.81
CA ARG A 920 -13.03 5.94 -61.73
C ARG A 920 -12.77 7.37 -61.30
N ASN A 921 -13.37 8.34 -62.00
CA ASN A 921 -13.27 9.76 -61.66
C ASN A 921 -13.79 10.03 -60.24
N GLN A 922 -14.84 9.31 -59.81
CA GLN A 922 -15.37 9.44 -58.46
C GLN A 922 -14.40 8.89 -57.39
N MET A 923 -13.69 7.79 -57.63
CA MET A 923 -12.61 7.31 -56.73
C MET A 923 -11.41 8.26 -56.66
N GLU A 924 -11.07 8.94 -57.77
CA GLU A 924 -9.98 9.92 -57.81
C GLU A 924 -10.31 11.21 -57.06
N THR A 925 -11.54 11.71 -57.25
CA THR A 925 -12.00 13.01 -56.73
C THR A 925 -12.69 12.95 -55.36
N LYS A 926 -13.34 11.82 -55.01
CA LYS A 926 -14.03 11.62 -53.73
C LYS A 926 -13.45 10.38 -53.02
N PRO A 927 -12.80 10.53 -51.86
CA PRO A 927 -12.21 9.40 -51.18
C PRO A 927 -13.30 8.46 -50.66
N PHE A 928 -13.13 7.18 -50.96
CA PHE A 928 -13.90 6.09 -50.39
C PHE A 928 -12.96 5.26 -49.51
N TYR A 929 -13.36 4.99 -48.27
CA TYR A 929 -12.58 4.14 -47.40
C TYR A 929 -12.72 2.67 -47.83
N LEU A 930 -11.62 2.08 -48.29
CA LEU A 930 -11.53 0.69 -48.73
C LEU A 930 -10.97 -0.19 -47.62
N ILE A 931 -11.55 -1.38 -47.47
CA ILE A 931 -11.02 -2.47 -46.65
C ILE A 931 -10.85 -3.71 -47.53
N LYS A 932 -9.62 -4.23 -47.67
CA LYS A 932 -9.36 -5.51 -48.34
C LYS A 932 -9.80 -6.65 -47.42
N GLN A 933 -10.67 -7.52 -47.91
CA GLN A 933 -11.16 -8.69 -47.20
C GLN A 933 -10.19 -9.89 -47.39
N PRO A 934 -10.21 -10.90 -46.48
CA PRO A 934 -9.33 -12.07 -46.60
C PRO A 934 -9.48 -12.86 -47.91
N ALA A 935 -10.66 -12.79 -48.54
CA ALA A 935 -10.94 -13.44 -49.83
C ALA A 935 -10.39 -12.69 -51.06
N GLY A 936 -9.69 -11.56 -50.88
CA GLY A 936 -9.16 -10.73 -51.97
C GLY A 936 -10.14 -9.70 -52.54
N SER A 937 -11.42 -9.80 -52.20
CA SER A 937 -12.45 -8.77 -52.43
C SER A 937 -12.23 -7.51 -51.59
N PHE A 938 -12.88 -6.41 -51.97
CA PHE A 938 -12.82 -5.13 -51.27
C PHE A 938 -14.21 -4.71 -50.77
N LEU A 939 -14.25 -4.15 -49.57
CA LEU A 939 -15.42 -3.49 -49.01
C LEU A 939 -15.27 -1.97 -49.15
N VAL A 940 -16.26 -1.33 -49.78
CA VAL A 940 -16.34 0.13 -49.89
C VAL A 940 -17.16 0.70 -48.73
N CYS A 941 -16.51 1.27 -47.74
CA CYS A 941 -17.15 1.79 -46.53
C CYS A 941 -17.68 3.22 -46.75
N SER A 942 -18.71 3.38 -47.58
CA SER A 942 -19.42 4.65 -47.73
C SER A 942 -20.86 4.49 -48.19
N ASN A 943 -21.77 5.12 -47.44
CA ASN A 943 -23.20 5.16 -47.75
C ASN A 943 -23.51 5.99 -49.01
N LYS A 944 -22.50 6.66 -49.59
CA LYS A 944 -22.58 7.47 -50.82
C LYS A 944 -21.86 6.83 -52.01
N ALA A 945 -21.41 5.57 -51.89
CA ALA A 945 -20.80 4.84 -52.98
C ALA A 945 -21.87 4.42 -54.02
N PRO A 946 -21.62 4.60 -55.34
CA PRO A 946 -22.48 4.03 -56.38
C PRO A 946 -22.62 2.51 -56.23
N SER A 947 -23.78 1.97 -56.57
CA SER A 947 -24.00 0.52 -56.56
C SER A 947 -23.11 -0.23 -57.56
N SER A 948 -22.72 0.43 -58.67
CA SER A 948 -21.67 -0.01 -59.60
C SER A 948 -20.34 -0.22 -58.89
N LEU A 949 -19.85 0.78 -58.16
CA LEU A 949 -18.59 0.74 -57.41
C LEU A 949 -18.61 -0.34 -56.33
N VAL A 950 -19.70 -0.46 -55.55
CA VAL A 950 -19.84 -1.50 -54.51
C VAL A 950 -19.85 -2.91 -55.11
N SER A 951 -20.52 -3.09 -56.26
CA SER A 951 -20.55 -4.38 -56.96
C SER A 951 -19.17 -4.73 -57.53
N ALA A 952 -18.50 -3.77 -58.16
CA ALA A 952 -17.17 -3.94 -58.74
C ALA A 952 -16.09 -4.25 -57.69
N ALA A 953 -16.22 -3.75 -56.45
CA ALA A 953 -15.30 -4.05 -55.36
C ALA A 953 -15.30 -5.53 -54.94
N SER A 954 -16.38 -6.25 -55.23
CA SER A 954 -16.52 -7.70 -54.99
C SER A 954 -16.13 -8.56 -56.20
N ASP A 955 -15.86 -7.96 -57.36
CA ASP A 955 -15.50 -8.65 -58.60
C ASP A 955 -13.98 -8.67 -58.80
N SER A 956 -13.41 -9.87 -58.87
CA SER A 956 -11.97 -10.10 -59.01
C SER A 956 -11.35 -9.43 -60.24
N ARG A 957 -12.16 -9.15 -61.28
CA ARG A 957 -11.70 -8.47 -62.51
C ARG A 957 -11.26 -7.01 -62.26
N TYR A 958 -11.71 -6.39 -61.18
CA TYR A 958 -11.31 -5.02 -60.80
C TYR A 958 -10.32 -4.98 -59.63
N ALA A 959 -9.87 -6.14 -59.12
CA ALA A 959 -9.01 -6.21 -57.94
C ALA A 959 -7.73 -5.35 -58.05
N ILE A 960 -7.14 -5.26 -59.25
CA ILE A 960 -5.95 -4.42 -59.51
C ILE A 960 -6.26 -2.93 -59.25
N ASN A 961 -7.38 -2.41 -59.77
CA ASN A 961 -7.76 -1.00 -59.57
C ASN A 961 -8.05 -0.70 -58.09
N PHE A 962 -8.74 -1.61 -57.39
CA PHE A 962 -8.99 -1.45 -55.95
C PHE A 962 -7.72 -1.60 -55.10
N GLU A 963 -6.72 -2.39 -55.54
CA GLU A 963 -5.39 -2.39 -54.90
C GLU A 963 -4.65 -1.07 -55.09
N GLU A 964 -4.65 -0.49 -56.29
CA GLU A 964 -4.02 0.81 -56.54
C GLU A 964 -4.65 1.91 -55.69
N TRP A 965 -5.98 1.94 -55.60
CA TRP A 965 -6.69 2.87 -54.72
C TRP A 965 -6.42 2.62 -53.23
N LEU A 966 -6.30 1.35 -52.80
CA LEU A 966 -5.93 1.04 -51.41
C LEU A 966 -4.47 1.44 -51.09
N ARG A 967 -3.53 1.26 -52.02
CA ARG A 967 -2.14 1.73 -51.85
C ARG A 967 -2.08 3.25 -51.75
N ARG A 968 -2.83 3.97 -52.59
CA ARG A 968 -2.98 5.43 -52.48
C ARG A 968 -3.57 5.84 -51.15
N GLN A 969 -4.64 5.16 -50.71
CA GLN A 969 -5.26 5.38 -49.40
C GLN A 969 -4.25 5.21 -48.25
N GLN A 970 -3.45 4.15 -48.27
CA GLN A 970 -2.40 3.90 -47.27
C GLN A 970 -1.29 4.97 -47.31
N SER A 971 -0.91 5.44 -48.52
CA SER A 971 0.04 6.53 -48.69
C SER A 971 -0.48 7.85 -48.11
N GLU A 972 -1.74 8.22 -48.39
CA GLU A 972 -2.37 9.43 -47.84
C GLU A 972 -2.54 9.31 -46.30
N GLN A 973 -2.83 8.12 -45.76
CA GLN A 973 -2.86 7.86 -44.31
C GLN A 973 -1.49 8.07 -43.65
N GLN A 974 -0.41 7.59 -44.27
CA GLN A 974 0.97 7.76 -43.80
C GLN A 974 1.39 9.24 -43.87
N GLU A 975 1.05 9.94 -44.96
CA GLU A 975 1.33 11.37 -45.13
C GLU A 975 0.64 12.22 -44.04
N ILE A 976 -0.64 11.95 -43.74
CA ILE A 976 -1.35 12.60 -42.62
C ILE A 976 -0.66 12.29 -41.28
N ALA A 977 -0.24 11.04 -41.04
CA ALA A 977 0.43 10.67 -39.79
C ALA A 977 1.76 11.40 -39.59
N GLU A 978 2.56 11.58 -40.66
CA GLU A 978 3.83 12.31 -40.62
C GLU A 978 3.63 13.81 -40.44
N LEU A 979 2.72 14.42 -41.19
CA LEU A 979 2.37 15.85 -41.05
C LEU A 979 1.80 16.14 -39.66
N PHE A 980 0.93 15.27 -39.13
CA PHE A 980 0.44 15.37 -37.76
C PHE A 980 1.59 15.23 -36.74
N THR A 981 2.50 14.27 -36.92
CA THR A 981 3.66 14.06 -36.02
C THR A 981 4.49 15.33 -35.88
N ARG A 982 4.77 16.02 -37.00
CA ARG A 982 5.54 17.28 -37.06
C ARG A 982 4.76 18.51 -36.60
N SER A 983 3.42 18.44 -36.58
CA SER A 983 2.56 19.53 -36.11
C SER A 983 2.67 19.75 -34.59
N ARG A 984 2.24 20.93 -34.13
CA ARG A 984 2.15 21.24 -32.68
C ARG A 984 0.89 20.70 -32.01
N TYR A 985 -0.06 20.14 -32.78
CA TYR A 985 -1.39 19.79 -32.29
C TYR A 985 -1.37 18.50 -31.50
N SER A 986 -2.08 18.47 -30.37
CA SER A 986 -2.08 17.38 -29.40
C SER A 986 -3.16 16.32 -29.66
N ASP A 987 -4.23 16.67 -30.37
CA ASP A 987 -5.33 15.77 -30.72
C ASP A 987 -6.04 16.18 -32.04
N THR A 988 -7.08 15.43 -32.41
CA THR A 988 -7.94 15.71 -33.57
C THR A 988 -8.62 17.08 -33.45
N SER A 989 -9.25 17.37 -32.32
CA SER A 989 -10.03 18.60 -32.11
C SER A 989 -9.20 19.88 -32.15
N GLU A 990 -7.93 19.83 -31.75
CA GLU A 990 -6.99 20.93 -31.94
C GLU A 990 -6.62 21.11 -33.41
N THR A 991 -6.43 20.00 -34.13
CA THR A 991 -6.12 20.02 -35.57
C THR A 991 -7.32 20.48 -36.38
N ASP A 992 -8.54 20.07 -36.05
CA ASP A 992 -9.80 20.55 -36.66
C ASP A 992 -9.91 22.07 -36.56
N ARG A 993 -9.62 22.64 -35.38
CA ARG A 993 -9.57 24.10 -35.18
C ARG A 993 -8.47 24.76 -36.02
N ALA A 994 -7.33 24.13 -36.18
CA ALA A 994 -6.23 24.65 -37.00
C ALA A 994 -6.55 24.62 -38.50
N VAL A 995 -7.15 23.53 -38.99
CA VAL A 995 -7.65 23.34 -40.36
C VAL A 995 -8.77 24.33 -40.68
N ALA A 996 -9.72 24.52 -39.75
CA ALA A 996 -10.81 25.48 -39.91
C ALA A 996 -10.34 26.95 -39.87
N SER A 997 -9.28 27.26 -39.12
CA SER A 997 -8.71 28.62 -39.03
C SER A 997 -7.57 28.91 -40.02
N GLY A 998 -7.25 27.97 -40.93
CA GLY A 998 -6.16 28.12 -41.90
C GLY A 998 -4.76 28.17 -41.28
N LYS A 999 -4.59 27.66 -40.05
CA LYS A 999 -3.33 27.63 -39.30
C LYS A 999 -2.58 26.31 -39.41
N ALA A 1000 -3.26 25.25 -39.86
CA ALA A 1000 -2.62 23.98 -40.17
C ALA A 1000 -1.79 24.10 -41.46
N ASP A 1001 -0.85 23.17 -41.64
CA ASP A 1001 -0.11 23.03 -42.89
C ASP A 1001 -1.08 22.90 -44.09
N PRO A 1002 -0.82 23.53 -45.26
CA PRO A 1002 -1.75 23.50 -46.39
C PRO A 1002 -2.03 22.09 -46.93
N ARG A 1003 -1.02 21.22 -46.95
CA ARG A 1003 -1.16 19.83 -47.41
C ARG A 1003 -1.88 18.98 -46.37
N LEU A 1004 -1.61 19.19 -45.09
CA LEU A 1004 -2.40 18.59 -44.01
C LEU A 1004 -3.87 19.03 -44.11
N THR A 1005 -4.13 20.32 -44.36
CA THR A 1005 -5.48 20.90 -44.53
C THR A 1005 -6.24 20.27 -45.70
N GLU A 1006 -5.57 20.05 -46.83
CA GLU A 1006 -6.13 19.35 -48.01
C GLU A 1006 -6.54 17.91 -47.66
N LEU A 1007 -5.60 17.13 -47.12
CA LEU A 1007 -5.81 15.72 -46.78
C LEU A 1007 -6.83 15.53 -45.64
N TRP A 1008 -6.85 16.44 -44.66
CA TRP A 1008 -7.79 16.41 -43.55
C TRP A 1008 -9.23 16.66 -44.01
N LYS A 1009 -9.44 17.64 -44.88
CA LYS A 1009 -10.75 17.89 -45.51
C LYS A 1009 -11.17 16.77 -46.45
N ARG A 1010 -10.21 16.17 -47.18
CA ARG A 1010 -10.44 14.99 -48.03
C ARG A 1010 -10.99 13.83 -47.18
N TRP A 1011 -10.32 13.47 -46.09
CA TRP A 1011 -10.67 12.31 -45.26
C TRP A 1011 -11.54 12.63 -44.03
N GLU A 1012 -12.20 13.80 -44.01
CA GLU A 1012 -13.02 14.26 -42.89
C GLU A 1012 -14.14 13.26 -42.57
N ASN A 1013 -14.37 12.97 -41.29
CA ASN A 1013 -15.36 12.00 -40.80
C ASN A 1013 -15.15 10.54 -41.27
N THR A 1014 -13.97 10.17 -41.77
CA THR A 1014 -13.65 8.78 -42.15
C THR A 1014 -12.83 8.03 -41.07
N PRO A 1015 -12.90 6.69 -41.00
CA PRO A 1015 -12.04 5.90 -40.12
C PRO A 1015 -10.54 6.06 -40.40
N LEU A 1016 -10.16 6.39 -41.65
CA LEU A 1016 -8.78 6.60 -42.05
C LEU A 1016 -8.12 7.74 -41.27
N LEU A 1017 -8.82 8.87 -41.14
CA LEU A 1017 -8.30 10.05 -40.44
C LEU A 1017 -7.99 9.72 -38.97
N ASN A 1018 -8.91 9.02 -38.30
CA ASN A 1018 -8.71 8.54 -36.94
C ASN A 1018 -7.51 7.58 -36.83
N ASN A 1019 -7.34 6.69 -37.79
CA ASN A 1019 -6.20 5.76 -37.85
C ASN A 1019 -4.87 6.49 -38.11
N ALA A 1020 -4.85 7.49 -39.00
CA ALA A 1020 -3.68 8.32 -39.28
C ALA A 1020 -3.23 9.13 -38.06
N VAL A 1021 -4.17 9.75 -37.33
CA VAL A 1021 -3.86 10.51 -36.12
C VAL A 1021 -3.39 9.60 -34.98
N SER A 1022 -3.97 8.41 -34.84
CA SER A 1022 -3.51 7.39 -33.89
C SER A 1022 -2.07 6.92 -34.20
N LEU A 1023 -1.75 6.76 -35.50
CA LEU A 1023 -0.40 6.43 -35.97
C LEU A 1023 0.58 7.59 -35.70
N GLY A 1024 0.23 8.83 -36.06
CA GLY A 1024 1.07 10.00 -35.79
C GLY A 1024 1.32 10.26 -34.30
N MET A 1025 0.31 10.01 -33.45
CA MET A 1025 0.47 10.03 -31.99
C MET A 1025 1.39 8.91 -31.46
N THR A 1026 1.55 7.82 -32.20
CA THR A 1026 2.50 6.75 -31.87
C THR A 1026 3.90 7.14 -32.31
N MET A 1027 4.06 7.62 -33.55
CA MET A 1027 5.32 8.11 -34.10
C MET A 1027 5.92 9.26 -33.27
N ARG A 1028 5.11 10.25 -32.85
CA ARG A 1028 5.57 11.35 -31.98
C ARG A 1028 6.12 10.84 -30.65
N ARG A 1029 5.43 9.90 -30.00
CA ARG A 1029 5.88 9.27 -28.74
C ARG A 1029 7.14 8.43 -28.90
N GLU A 1030 7.45 7.96 -30.11
CA GLU A 1030 8.69 7.25 -30.40
C GLU A 1030 9.84 8.24 -30.65
N ALA A 1031 9.59 9.32 -31.38
CA ALA A 1031 10.54 10.43 -31.53
C ALA A 1031 10.93 11.05 -30.16
N GLU A 1032 9.93 11.36 -29.30
CA GLU A 1032 10.15 11.85 -27.93
C GLU A 1032 11.01 10.88 -27.09
N ARG A 1033 10.88 9.56 -27.30
CA ARG A 1033 11.70 8.56 -26.60
C ARG A 1033 13.14 8.53 -27.10
N GLU A 1034 13.35 8.63 -28.41
CA GLU A 1034 14.71 8.70 -28.95
C GLU A 1034 15.41 10.02 -28.59
N GLU A 1035 14.69 11.14 -28.54
CA GLU A 1035 15.22 12.41 -28.01
C GLU A 1035 15.64 12.27 -26.54
N VAL A 1036 14.78 11.71 -25.68
CA VAL A 1036 15.11 11.45 -24.26
C VAL A 1036 16.28 10.47 -24.11
N LYS A 1037 16.38 9.44 -24.96
CA LYS A 1037 17.55 8.54 -24.99
C LYS A 1037 18.82 9.28 -25.42
N SER A 1038 18.75 10.12 -26.44
CA SER A 1038 19.88 10.91 -26.96
C SER A 1038 20.39 11.87 -25.88
N ALA A 1039 19.50 12.68 -25.29
CA ALA A 1039 19.83 13.58 -24.19
C ALA A 1039 20.36 12.84 -22.94
N LYS A 1040 19.95 11.58 -22.69
CA LYS A 1040 20.56 10.74 -21.64
C LYS A 1040 21.98 10.31 -22.00
N ARG A 1041 22.26 9.90 -23.24
CA ARG A 1041 23.62 9.57 -23.71
C ARG A 1041 24.53 10.79 -23.62
N GLU A 1042 24.06 11.96 -24.05
CA GLU A 1042 24.80 13.21 -23.97
C GLU A 1042 25.16 13.59 -22.52
N ARG A 1043 24.21 13.51 -21.59
CA ARG A 1043 24.46 13.75 -20.15
C ARG A 1043 25.46 12.76 -19.55
N GLU A 1044 25.42 11.50 -19.96
CA GLU A 1044 26.38 10.49 -19.49
C GLU A 1044 27.78 10.75 -20.07
N LEU A 1045 27.89 11.16 -21.34
CA LEU A 1045 29.16 11.62 -21.93
C LEU A 1045 29.70 12.87 -21.23
N GLN A 1046 28.85 13.86 -20.91
CA GLN A 1046 29.23 15.03 -20.12
C GLN A 1046 29.70 14.63 -18.71
N ARG A 1047 29.02 13.68 -18.05
CA ARG A 1047 29.42 13.15 -16.74
C ARG A 1047 30.78 12.45 -16.81
N GLN A 1048 31.00 11.62 -17.82
CA GLN A 1048 32.28 10.93 -18.06
C GLN A 1048 33.41 11.93 -18.33
N ALA A 1049 33.15 12.99 -19.11
CA ALA A 1049 34.11 14.07 -19.34
C ALA A 1049 34.47 14.82 -18.04
N VAL A 1050 33.50 15.10 -17.18
CA VAL A 1050 33.75 15.72 -15.86
C VAL A 1050 34.57 14.81 -14.95
N ILE A 1051 34.27 13.50 -14.91
CA ILE A 1051 35.04 12.52 -14.13
C ILE A 1051 36.48 12.44 -14.65
N ALA A 1052 36.68 12.36 -15.98
CA ALA A 1052 38.00 12.35 -16.59
C ALA A 1052 38.80 13.64 -16.29
N GLN A 1053 38.15 14.81 -16.31
CA GLN A 1053 38.78 16.08 -15.97
C GLN A 1053 39.14 16.19 -14.48
N GLN A 1054 38.32 15.63 -13.58
CA GLN A 1054 38.65 15.57 -12.15
C GLN A 1054 39.82 14.62 -11.88
N PHE A 1055 39.85 13.46 -12.55
CA PHE A 1055 40.94 12.49 -12.44
C PHE A 1055 42.26 13.08 -12.94
N GLY A 1056 42.26 13.70 -14.12
CA GLY A 1056 43.42 14.39 -14.69
C GLY A 1056 43.84 15.71 -14.01
N ARG A 1057 43.10 16.16 -12.98
CA ARG A 1057 43.52 17.24 -12.05
C ARG A 1057 44.02 16.71 -10.70
N SER A 1058 43.83 15.42 -10.44
CA SER A 1058 44.26 14.74 -9.20
C SER A 1058 45.57 13.96 -9.39
N ILE A 1059 45.93 13.68 -10.64
CA ILE A 1059 47.29 13.39 -11.12
C ILE A 1059 48.03 14.72 -11.27
#